data_AF-A0A2S6WAC9-F1
#
_entry.id   AF-A0A2S6WAC9-F1
#
_cell.length_a   1.000
_cell.length_b   1.000
_cell.length_c   1.000
_cell.angle_alpha   90.00
_cell.angle_beta   90.00
_cell.angle_gamma   90.00
#
_symmetry.space_group_name_H-M   'P 1'
#
loop_
_entity.id
_entity.type
_entity.pdbx_description
1 polymer ?
#
loop_
_entity_poly.entity_id
_entity_poly.type
_entity_poly.pdbx_seq_one_letter_code
_entity_poly.pdbx_strand_id
1 'polypeptide(L)'
;MSRPRSTVPSSPSSASPEARRAPMGPVRLGPDAKTALAPATVEVSAGFWGARREVNARTSIPQGPGLLESAGNLQNLRVVAGTAEGEFQGAYPFVDSDVYKWLEATAWQLAQETSEDDGPLAADVERIVSLVANAQQPDGYLNTWFQLLKGGERYKDLRWGHELYCAGHLIQAAVAHHRATGRPELLDVAVRFADHIDSVFGPADSGKPLDGVDGHPEVETALVELYRETGERRYLDLAGYFVDRFGHGALGGEAYCQDRVPLREATDVEGHAVRQLYLLAAATDLATETGDAELRAATERLWAAMTTTKTHITGGLGAHHDEEDFGDPYELPNERAYCETCAAIASVQWSWRMALLTGETRYSDLIERTLYNGFLAGVSLDGERWLYVNPLQVRDGHTDPGGDQSARRTRWFKCACCPPNVMRLLASLEHYLASSDEDGLQVHQYVTGRYAADGVTVRCETDYPWQGTIQLTVEETPADRPWTLSLRIPQWCGEFRVRCGDTVYDQTDAPVNDGWLRLERTWAPDDEVVLELGLEPRLTAADPRVDAVRGCVAIERGPLVYCLEQVDHPGGGLDDIVLDTGRPLAVKHRPDLLGGVTTVVAAGYRRKIPDAGWWPYRSAETTDAPPADEPLELTAIPYYAWANRQDGSMRVWLPTS
;
A
#
# COMPACT_ATOMS: atom_id res chain seq x y z
N MET A 1 31.62 -50.63 52.36
CA MET A 1 31.41 -50.18 50.96
C MET A 1 30.10 -50.74 50.46
N SER A 2 29.22 -49.85 49.97
CA SER A 2 28.12 -50.04 49.01
C SER A 2 26.87 -49.29 49.45
N ARG A 3 26.56 -48.20 48.72
CA ARG A 3 25.50 -47.22 48.96
C ARG A 3 24.12 -47.75 48.51
N PRO A 4 23.00 -47.32 49.12
CA PRO A 4 21.66 -47.53 48.58
C PRO A 4 21.25 -46.41 47.61
N ARG A 5 20.45 -46.77 46.60
CA ARG A 5 19.90 -45.90 45.56
C ARG A 5 18.73 -45.06 46.11
N SER A 6 18.74 -43.77 45.78
CA SER A 6 17.69 -42.79 46.06
C SER A 6 16.60 -42.85 44.97
N THR A 7 15.34 -42.87 45.39
CA THR A 7 14.15 -42.70 44.54
C THR A 7 13.69 -41.26 44.58
N VAL A 8 13.68 -40.59 43.43
CA VAL A 8 13.18 -39.23 43.22
C VAL A 8 11.71 -39.31 42.76
N PRO A 9 10.79 -38.48 43.28
CA PRO A 9 9.41 -38.44 42.83
C PRO A 9 9.26 -37.61 41.56
N SER A 10 8.46 -38.13 40.62
CA SER A 10 8.05 -37.51 39.37
C SER A 10 7.03 -36.38 39.59
N SER A 11 7.35 -35.17 39.15
CA SER A 11 6.40 -34.06 39.07
C SER A 11 5.45 -34.23 37.88
N PRO A 12 4.14 -33.92 38.01
CA PRO A 12 3.23 -33.87 36.87
C PRO A 12 3.45 -32.57 36.10
N SER A 13 3.80 -32.70 34.82
CA SER A 13 3.80 -31.60 33.85
C SER A 13 2.35 -31.27 33.49
N SER A 14 1.84 -30.16 34.04
CA SER A 14 0.67 -29.48 33.48
C SER A 14 1.19 -28.34 32.61
N ALA A 15 1.34 -28.60 31.31
CA ALA A 15 1.44 -27.53 30.33
C ALA A 15 0.10 -26.78 30.33
N SER A 16 0.13 -25.52 30.75
CA SER A 16 -0.96 -24.58 30.53
C SER A 16 -1.20 -24.44 29.02
N PRO A 17 -2.43 -24.12 28.56
CA PRO A 17 -2.67 -23.85 27.16
C PRO A 17 -1.79 -22.66 26.76
N GLU A 18 -0.99 -22.82 25.71
CA GLU A 18 -0.26 -21.72 25.09
C GLU A 18 -1.25 -20.58 24.83
N ALA A 19 -0.96 -19.41 25.39
CA ALA A 19 -1.69 -18.20 25.06
C ALA A 19 -1.61 -18.02 23.55
N ARG A 20 -2.78 -18.06 22.88
CA ARG A 20 -2.92 -17.82 21.44
C ARG A 20 -2.08 -16.59 21.07
N ARG A 21 -1.03 -16.77 20.27
CA ARG A 21 -0.26 -15.64 19.74
C ARG A 21 -1.25 -14.81 18.91
N ALA A 22 -1.45 -13.55 19.30
CA ALA A 22 -2.21 -12.61 18.49
C ALA A 22 -1.62 -12.57 17.07
N PRO A 23 -2.44 -12.37 16.03
CA PRO A 23 -1.93 -12.28 14.67
C PRO A 23 -0.79 -11.24 14.62
N MET A 24 0.38 -11.68 14.15
CA MET A 24 1.49 -10.77 13.88
C MET A 24 1.09 -9.90 12.68
N GLY A 25 1.46 -8.62 12.68
CA GLY A 25 1.23 -7.74 11.52
C GLY A 25 1.37 -6.24 11.82
N PRO A 26 1.27 -5.38 10.79
CA PRO A 26 1.40 -3.93 10.92
C PRO A 26 0.30 -3.26 11.75
N VAL A 27 -0.89 -3.85 11.81
CA VAL A 27 -2.01 -3.35 12.62
C VAL A 27 -2.37 -4.42 13.64
N ARG A 28 -2.34 -4.06 14.92
CA ARG A 28 -2.78 -4.91 16.03
C ARG A 28 -3.80 -4.15 16.86
N LEU A 29 -4.98 -4.70 17.07
CA LEU A 29 -6.03 -4.00 17.84
C LEU A 29 -5.72 -4.03 19.34
N GLY A 30 -5.99 -2.91 20.02
CA GLY A 30 -6.01 -2.87 21.47
C GLY A 30 -7.19 -3.67 22.06
N PRO A 31 -7.14 -4.03 23.35
CA PRO A 31 -8.19 -4.83 23.99
C PRO A 31 -9.56 -4.15 24.03
N ASP A 32 -9.57 -2.81 24.00
CA ASP A 32 -10.78 -2.00 24.08
C ASP A 32 -11.25 -1.47 22.71
N ALA A 33 -10.55 -1.83 21.63
CA ALA A 33 -10.79 -1.35 20.28
C ALA A 33 -12.26 -1.55 19.84
N LYS A 34 -12.81 -0.56 19.16
CA LYS A 34 -14.16 -0.53 18.59
C LYS A 34 -14.05 -0.72 17.08
N THR A 35 -14.06 -1.99 16.66
CA THR A 35 -13.91 -2.39 15.27
C THR A 35 -15.06 -3.33 14.86
N ALA A 36 -15.29 -3.46 13.57
CA ALA A 36 -16.18 -4.50 13.04
C ALA A 36 -15.43 -5.83 12.86
N LEU A 37 -14.18 -5.75 12.39
CA LEU A 37 -13.34 -6.91 12.05
C LEU A 37 -11.97 -6.81 12.73
N ALA A 38 -11.36 -7.96 12.99
CA ALA A 38 -10.00 -8.10 13.50
C ALA A 38 -9.08 -8.73 12.44
N PRO A 39 -7.79 -8.34 12.34
CA PRO A 39 -6.87 -8.96 11.39
C PRO A 39 -6.76 -10.49 11.57
N ALA A 40 -6.75 -11.22 10.46
CA ALA A 40 -6.48 -12.66 10.43
C ALA A 40 -5.04 -12.93 9.98
N THR A 41 -4.59 -14.18 10.10
CA THR A 41 -3.28 -14.61 9.61
C THR A 41 -3.41 -15.23 8.22
N VAL A 42 -2.53 -14.84 7.29
CA VAL A 42 -2.47 -15.45 5.96
C VAL A 42 -1.04 -15.84 5.64
N GLU A 43 -0.86 -17.04 5.08
CA GLU A 43 0.40 -17.51 4.50
C GLU A 43 0.22 -17.58 2.99
N VAL A 44 0.96 -16.78 2.23
CA VAL A 44 0.96 -16.78 0.76
C VAL A 44 2.06 -17.71 0.27
N SER A 45 1.67 -18.83 -0.33
CA SER A 45 2.60 -19.91 -0.71
C SER A 45 2.98 -19.91 -2.18
N ALA A 46 2.15 -19.34 -3.07
CA ALA A 46 2.38 -19.38 -4.52
C ALA A 46 1.58 -18.33 -5.30
N GLY A 47 1.50 -18.49 -6.62
CA GLY A 47 0.66 -17.68 -7.52
C GLY A 47 1.24 -16.29 -7.80
N PHE A 48 0.37 -15.39 -8.25
CA PHE A 48 0.75 -14.04 -8.67
C PHE A 48 1.52 -13.30 -7.58
N TRP A 49 0.95 -13.18 -6.38
CA TRP A 49 1.56 -12.45 -5.26
C TRP A 49 2.73 -13.21 -4.64
N GLY A 50 2.67 -14.54 -4.53
CA GLY A 50 3.81 -15.35 -4.08
C GLY A 50 5.07 -15.06 -4.91
N ALA A 51 4.94 -14.99 -6.24
CA ALA A 51 6.07 -14.66 -7.11
C ALA A 51 6.64 -13.24 -6.88
N ARG A 52 5.80 -12.23 -6.60
CA ARG A 52 6.27 -10.85 -6.35
C ARG A 52 6.93 -10.71 -4.98
N ARG A 53 6.39 -11.40 -3.97
CA ARG A 53 7.02 -11.49 -2.65
C ARG A 53 8.37 -12.19 -2.72
N GLU A 54 8.48 -13.23 -3.52
CA GLU A 54 9.76 -13.92 -3.73
C GLU A 54 10.82 -13.02 -4.37
N VAL A 55 10.44 -12.23 -5.39
CA VAL A 55 11.33 -11.22 -5.99
C VAL A 55 11.74 -10.18 -4.95
N ASN A 56 10.81 -9.72 -4.12
CA ASN A 56 11.11 -8.77 -3.05
C ASN A 56 12.13 -9.36 -2.04
N ALA A 57 11.89 -10.59 -1.59
CA ALA A 57 12.71 -11.31 -0.62
C ALA A 57 14.12 -11.61 -1.15
N ARG A 58 14.25 -12.02 -2.41
CA ARG A 58 15.52 -12.44 -3.02
C ARG A 58 16.31 -11.31 -3.68
N THR A 59 15.65 -10.23 -4.07
CA THR A 59 16.26 -9.20 -4.92
C THR A 59 16.16 -7.82 -4.30
N SER A 60 14.96 -7.33 -4.00
CA SER A 60 14.78 -5.94 -3.55
C SER A 60 15.34 -5.71 -2.13
N ILE A 61 14.93 -6.52 -1.16
CA ILE A 61 15.35 -6.39 0.24
C ILE A 61 16.87 -6.57 0.42
N PRO A 62 17.53 -7.61 -0.15
CA PRO A 62 18.96 -7.83 0.04
C PRO A 62 19.86 -6.74 -0.55
N GLN A 63 19.37 -5.97 -1.53
CA GLN A 63 20.11 -4.82 -2.08
C GLN A 63 20.10 -3.60 -1.16
N GLY A 64 19.14 -3.52 -0.22
CA GLY A 64 18.90 -2.35 0.62
C GLY A 64 20.12 -1.82 1.36
N PRO A 65 20.92 -2.64 2.09
CA PRO A 65 22.10 -2.15 2.78
C PRO A 65 23.11 -1.49 1.85
N GLY A 66 23.34 -2.05 0.66
CA GLY A 66 24.25 -1.48 -0.34
C GLY A 66 23.74 -0.15 -0.90
N LEU A 67 22.43 -0.04 -1.14
CA LEU A 67 21.80 1.19 -1.62
C LEU A 67 21.83 2.29 -0.54
N LEU A 68 21.50 1.96 0.71
CA LEU A 68 21.57 2.87 1.86
C LEU A 68 23.01 3.31 2.19
N GLU A 69 24.00 2.45 1.95
CA GLU A 69 25.41 2.83 2.02
C GLU A 69 25.76 3.83 0.92
N SER A 70 25.35 3.55 -0.33
CA SER A 70 25.67 4.38 -1.49
C SER A 70 25.02 5.77 -1.45
N ALA A 71 23.85 5.88 -0.83
CA ALA A 71 23.11 7.13 -0.65
C ALA A 71 23.57 7.92 0.59
N GLY A 72 24.46 7.34 1.42
CA GLY A 72 25.06 8.00 2.58
C GLY A 72 24.24 7.89 3.88
N ASN A 73 23.07 7.25 3.86
CA ASN A 73 22.19 7.11 5.03
C ASN A 73 22.91 6.42 6.19
N LEU A 74 23.59 5.29 5.93
CA LEU A 74 24.34 4.56 6.97
C LEU A 74 25.59 5.33 7.42
N GLN A 75 26.21 6.11 6.53
CA GLN A 75 27.36 6.94 6.89
C GLN A 75 26.95 8.05 7.86
N ASN A 76 25.81 8.71 7.64
CA ASN A 76 25.30 9.74 8.54
C ASN A 76 25.11 9.21 9.97
N LEU A 77 24.54 8.01 10.11
CA LEU A 77 24.39 7.35 11.41
C LEU A 77 25.75 7.06 12.07
N ARG A 78 26.75 6.62 11.30
CA ARG A 78 28.11 6.37 11.85
C ARG A 78 28.78 7.64 12.36
N VAL A 79 28.60 8.75 11.65
CA VAL A 79 29.16 10.06 12.05
C VAL A 79 28.54 10.54 13.35
N VAL A 80 27.20 10.51 13.47
CA VAL A 80 26.56 10.92 14.74
C VAL A 80 26.82 9.96 15.90
N ALA A 81 27.02 8.68 15.62
CA ALA A 81 27.43 7.68 16.60
C ALA A 81 28.91 7.83 17.03
N GLY A 82 29.68 8.73 16.40
CA GLY A 82 31.10 8.93 16.69
C GLY A 82 32.00 7.77 16.26
N THR A 83 31.52 6.91 15.36
CA THR A 83 32.25 5.74 14.85
C THR A 83 32.89 5.99 13.47
N ALA A 84 32.58 7.13 12.85
CA ALA A 84 33.22 7.63 11.65
C ALA A 84 33.32 9.17 11.70
N GLU A 85 34.21 9.73 10.89
CA GLU A 85 34.29 11.17 10.63
C GLU A 85 33.63 11.50 9.28
N GLY A 86 33.08 12.71 9.13
CA GLY A 86 32.50 13.16 7.88
C GLY A 86 31.46 14.27 8.07
N GLU A 87 30.95 14.77 6.95
CA GLU A 87 29.80 15.67 6.90
C GLU A 87 28.54 14.88 6.53
N PHE A 88 27.37 15.47 6.77
CA PHE A 88 26.09 14.89 6.37
C PHE A 88 26.03 14.67 4.86
N GLN A 89 25.49 13.53 4.44
CA GLN A 89 25.26 13.14 3.06
C GLN A 89 23.77 12.99 2.76
N GLY A 90 23.36 13.42 1.56
CA GLY A 90 21.96 13.42 1.15
C GLY A 90 21.41 14.83 0.97
N ALA A 91 20.25 14.93 0.33
CA ALA A 91 19.66 16.21 -0.05
C ALA A 91 18.47 16.64 0.83
N TYR A 92 18.01 15.76 1.71
CA TYR A 92 16.76 15.91 2.44
C TYR A 92 16.97 15.63 3.94
N PRO A 93 16.17 16.25 4.83
CA PRO A 93 16.30 16.04 6.27
C PRO A 93 15.75 14.70 6.76
N PHE A 94 15.07 13.95 5.89
CA PHE A 94 14.38 12.69 6.21
C PHE A 94 15.09 11.42 5.74
N VAL A 95 16.37 11.50 5.36
CA VAL A 95 17.13 10.33 4.85
C VAL A 95 17.24 9.19 5.88
N ASP A 96 17.10 9.47 7.17
CA ASP A 96 17.09 8.42 8.20
C ASP A 96 15.89 7.47 8.03
N SER A 97 14.76 7.98 7.52
CA SER A 97 13.55 7.19 7.31
C SER A 97 13.72 6.06 6.30
N ASP A 98 14.67 6.17 5.35
CA ASP A 98 14.95 5.11 4.37
C ASP A 98 15.53 3.88 5.07
N VAL A 99 16.37 4.09 6.09
CA VAL A 99 16.93 3.02 6.93
C VAL A 99 15.82 2.35 7.72
N TYR A 100 14.92 3.15 8.31
CA TYR A 100 13.84 2.64 9.15
C TYR A 100 12.82 1.83 8.34
N LYS A 101 12.42 2.30 7.15
CA LYS A 101 11.53 1.55 6.25
C LYS A 101 12.16 0.22 5.79
N TRP A 102 13.47 0.19 5.56
CA TRP A 102 14.17 -1.05 5.25
C TRP A 102 14.22 -2.01 6.44
N LEU A 103 14.46 -1.50 7.66
CA LEU A 103 14.38 -2.29 8.90
C LEU A 103 12.97 -2.86 9.11
N GLU A 104 11.92 -2.09 8.81
CA GLU A 104 10.53 -2.57 8.86
C GLU A 104 10.29 -3.69 7.84
N ALA A 105 10.73 -3.49 6.58
CA ALA A 105 10.58 -4.50 5.53
C ALA A 105 11.26 -5.83 5.89
N THR A 106 12.48 -5.74 6.42
CA THR A 106 13.26 -6.91 6.83
C THR A 106 12.69 -7.61 8.06
N ALA A 107 12.16 -6.85 9.03
CA ALA A 107 11.46 -7.44 10.17
C ALA A 107 10.27 -8.30 9.71
N TRP A 108 9.43 -7.79 8.79
CA TRP A 108 8.31 -8.57 8.25
C TRP A 108 8.78 -9.77 7.42
N GLN A 109 9.87 -9.64 6.66
CA GLN A 109 10.43 -10.76 5.91
C GLN A 109 10.95 -11.88 6.82
N LEU A 110 11.69 -11.53 7.87
CA LEU A 110 12.26 -12.49 8.83
C LEU A 110 11.17 -13.17 9.68
N ALA A 111 10.02 -12.51 9.90
CA ALA A 111 8.89 -13.09 10.61
C ALA A 111 8.27 -14.31 9.90
N GLN A 112 8.57 -14.51 8.61
CA GLN A 112 7.96 -15.55 7.78
C GLN A 112 8.73 -16.88 7.80
N GLU A 113 9.93 -16.92 8.40
CA GLU A 113 10.80 -18.13 8.49
C GLU A 113 10.98 -18.86 7.14
N THR A 114 11.01 -18.11 6.02
CA THR A 114 10.89 -18.67 4.67
C THR A 114 12.17 -19.24 4.07
N SER A 115 13.35 -19.03 4.66
CA SER A 115 14.61 -19.50 4.04
C SER A 115 15.68 -19.99 5.03
N GLU A 116 16.41 -21.04 4.64
CA GLU A 116 17.62 -21.50 5.34
C GLU A 116 18.79 -20.50 5.24
N ASP A 117 18.65 -19.41 4.47
CA ASP A 117 19.69 -18.43 4.12
C ASP A 117 19.41 -17.02 4.71
N ASP A 118 18.55 -16.91 5.74
CA ASP A 118 18.23 -15.63 6.40
C ASP A 118 19.41 -15.10 7.26
N GLY A 119 20.46 -15.89 7.45
CA GLY A 119 21.62 -15.55 8.28
C GLY A 119 22.30 -14.22 7.94
N PRO A 120 22.65 -13.94 6.67
CA PRO A 120 23.20 -12.65 6.26
C PRO A 120 22.22 -11.48 6.47
N LEU A 121 20.94 -11.67 6.18
CA LEU A 121 19.93 -10.63 6.36
C LEU A 121 19.75 -10.27 7.84
N ALA A 122 19.63 -11.27 8.71
CA ALA A 122 19.56 -11.08 10.15
C ALA A 122 20.81 -10.37 10.70
N ALA A 123 22.01 -10.72 10.19
CA ALA A 123 23.25 -10.04 10.58
C ALA A 123 23.28 -8.56 10.16
N ASP A 124 22.76 -8.22 8.97
CA ASP A 124 22.62 -6.84 8.54
C ASP A 124 21.61 -6.06 9.39
N VAL A 125 20.48 -6.68 9.75
CA VAL A 125 19.49 -6.10 10.69
C VAL A 125 20.15 -5.81 12.04
N GLU A 126 20.79 -6.80 12.67
CA GLU A 126 21.45 -6.62 13.97
C GLU A 126 22.51 -5.51 13.94
N ARG A 127 23.31 -5.46 12.87
CA ARG A 127 24.33 -4.42 12.65
C ARG A 127 23.70 -3.03 12.52
N ILE A 128 22.63 -2.89 11.74
CA ILE A 128 21.99 -1.60 11.49
C ILE A 128 21.18 -1.15 12.71
N VAL A 129 20.46 -2.05 13.40
CA VAL A 129 19.79 -1.76 14.68
C VAL A 129 20.79 -1.25 15.71
N SER A 130 21.94 -1.91 15.85
CA SER A 130 23.01 -1.48 16.75
C SER A 130 23.53 -0.08 16.38
N LEU A 131 23.67 0.21 15.10
CA LEU A 131 24.10 1.52 14.61
C LEU A 131 23.07 2.62 14.94
N VAL A 132 21.79 2.35 14.73
CA VAL A 132 20.67 3.26 15.08
C VAL A 132 20.66 3.53 16.59
N ALA A 133 20.80 2.49 17.42
CA ALA A 133 20.86 2.63 18.87
C ALA A 133 22.04 3.51 19.33
N ASN A 134 23.23 3.32 18.74
CA ASN A 134 24.42 4.11 19.06
C ASN A 134 24.35 5.56 18.56
N ALA A 135 23.53 5.83 17.54
CA ALA A 135 23.32 7.17 17.01
C ALA A 135 22.38 8.03 17.90
N GLN A 136 21.54 7.40 18.72
CA GLN A 136 20.55 8.08 19.57
C GLN A 136 21.22 8.85 20.71
N GLN A 137 20.77 10.09 20.93
CA GLN A 137 21.30 10.94 21.99
C GLN A 137 20.82 10.49 23.38
N PRO A 138 21.49 10.91 24.48
CA PRO A 138 21.15 10.47 25.83
C PRO A 138 19.70 10.78 26.27
N ASP A 139 19.11 11.86 25.75
CA ASP A 139 17.74 12.30 26.03
C ASP A 139 16.68 11.61 25.15
N GLY A 140 17.08 10.66 24.30
CA GLY A 140 16.18 9.89 23.42
C GLY A 140 16.03 10.45 22.00
N TYR A 141 16.52 11.66 21.74
CA TYR A 141 16.42 12.27 20.41
C TYR A 141 17.29 11.55 19.37
N LEU A 142 16.78 11.41 18.14
CA LEU A 142 17.53 10.89 16.98
C LEU A 142 17.09 11.54 15.67
N ASN A 143 17.98 12.30 15.04
CA ASN A 143 17.87 12.70 13.64
C ASN A 143 19.25 13.21 13.15
N THR A 144 19.82 12.57 12.15
CA THR A 144 21.18 12.85 11.69
C THR A 144 21.34 14.22 11.06
N TRP A 145 20.32 14.74 10.35
CA TRP A 145 20.35 16.07 9.74
C TRP A 145 20.50 17.16 10.80
N PHE A 146 19.71 17.11 11.87
CA PHE A 146 19.77 18.12 12.93
C PHE A 146 21.01 17.96 13.83
N GLN A 147 21.48 16.72 14.01
CA GLN A 147 22.70 16.43 14.75
C GLN A 147 23.98 16.89 14.03
N LEU A 148 23.99 16.91 12.69
CA LEU A 148 25.17 17.24 11.89
C LEU A 148 25.14 18.63 11.23
N LEU A 149 24.01 19.06 10.65
CA LEU A 149 23.94 20.26 9.81
C LEU A 149 23.30 21.48 10.51
N LYS A 150 22.27 21.28 11.33
CA LYS A 150 21.49 22.40 11.90
C LYS A 150 22.00 22.87 13.25
N GLY A 151 23.27 22.62 13.58
CA GLY A 151 23.87 23.06 14.84
C GLY A 151 23.15 22.53 16.10
N GLY A 152 22.35 21.46 15.97
CA GLY A 152 21.50 20.95 17.05
C GLY A 152 20.20 21.72 17.28
N GLU A 153 19.78 22.60 16.37
CA GLU A 153 18.51 23.34 16.47
C GLU A 153 17.29 22.46 16.18
N ARG A 154 16.93 21.61 17.13
CA ARG A 154 15.78 20.69 17.05
C ARG A 154 14.45 21.45 17.07
N TYR A 155 13.46 20.93 16.35
CA TYR A 155 12.07 21.40 16.32
C TYR A 155 11.90 22.88 15.96
N LYS A 156 12.84 23.44 15.19
CA LYS A 156 12.78 24.83 14.70
C LYS A 156 12.18 24.95 13.30
N ASP A 157 12.20 23.87 12.53
CA ASP A 157 11.64 23.79 11.18
C ASP A 157 10.67 22.62 11.11
N LEU A 158 9.57 22.69 11.87
CA LEU A 158 8.58 21.61 11.88
C LEU A 158 7.89 21.45 10.53
N ARG A 159 7.89 22.48 9.68
CA ARG A 159 7.24 22.43 8.38
C ARG A 159 7.99 21.56 7.37
N TRP A 160 9.33 21.63 7.35
CA TRP A 160 10.14 20.92 6.35
C TRP A 160 11.19 20.00 6.95
N GLY A 161 11.37 20.00 8.27
CA GLY A 161 12.41 19.27 8.99
C GLY A 161 12.19 17.78 9.13
N HIS A 162 10.94 17.29 9.08
CA HIS A 162 10.61 15.85 9.15
C HIS A 162 11.20 15.12 10.37
N GLU A 163 11.38 15.82 11.50
CA GLU A 163 11.91 15.24 12.73
C GLU A 163 10.96 14.19 13.30
N LEU A 164 9.65 14.50 13.37
CA LEU A 164 8.66 13.56 13.87
C LEU A 164 8.31 12.50 12.82
N TYR A 165 8.37 12.85 11.52
CA TYR A 165 8.25 11.88 10.44
C TYR A 165 9.29 10.75 10.53
N CYS A 166 10.57 11.10 10.72
CA CYS A 166 11.62 10.11 10.94
C CYS A 166 11.39 9.31 12.22
N ALA A 167 10.92 9.95 13.30
CA ALA A 167 10.56 9.26 14.54
C ALA A 167 9.44 8.23 14.33
N GLY A 168 8.39 8.58 13.57
CA GLY A 168 7.28 7.68 13.27
C GLY A 168 7.73 6.45 12.49
N HIS A 169 8.54 6.62 11.44
CA HIS A 169 9.09 5.47 10.72
C HIS A 169 10.04 4.62 11.57
N LEU A 170 10.83 5.21 12.47
CA LEU A 170 11.61 4.45 13.44
C LEU A 170 10.72 3.62 14.37
N ILE A 171 9.63 4.22 14.86
CA ILE A 171 8.66 3.54 15.72
C ILE A 171 8.00 2.37 14.97
N GLN A 172 7.57 2.55 13.71
CA GLN A 172 7.01 1.46 12.90
C GLN A 172 8.02 0.31 12.71
N ALA A 173 9.28 0.63 12.39
CA ALA A 173 10.34 -0.36 12.26
C ALA A 173 10.59 -1.12 13.57
N ALA A 174 10.58 -0.40 14.70
CA ALA A 174 10.78 -0.96 16.03
C ALA A 174 9.65 -1.91 16.44
N VAL A 175 8.39 -1.50 16.20
CA VAL A 175 7.21 -2.34 16.44
C VAL A 175 7.25 -3.58 15.56
N ALA A 176 7.56 -3.45 14.27
CA ALA A 176 7.71 -4.59 13.36
C ALA A 176 8.80 -5.55 13.84
N HIS A 177 9.99 -5.03 14.19
CA HIS A 177 11.10 -5.83 14.69
C HIS A 177 10.75 -6.59 15.98
N HIS A 178 10.10 -5.92 16.94
CA HIS A 178 9.70 -6.54 18.19
C HIS A 178 8.62 -7.61 17.98
N ARG A 179 7.60 -7.34 17.15
CA ARG A 179 6.55 -8.33 16.83
C ARG A 179 7.12 -9.55 16.10
N ALA A 180 8.08 -9.34 15.19
CA ALA A 180 8.70 -10.40 14.42
C ALA A 180 9.68 -11.27 15.23
N THR A 181 10.51 -10.65 16.07
CA THR A 181 11.66 -11.33 16.70
C THR A 181 11.54 -11.50 18.20
N GLY A 182 10.63 -10.76 18.84
CA GLY A 182 10.52 -10.65 20.30
C GLY A 182 11.68 -9.90 20.96
N ARG A 183 12.61 -9.32 20.18
CA ARG A 183 13.80 -8.65 20.73
C ARG A 183 13.56 -7.14 20.95
N PRO A 184 13.99 -6.57 22.09
CA PRO A 184 13.59 -5.23 22.52
C PRO A 184 14.49 -4.11 22.01
N GLU A 185 15.65 -4.38 21.39
CA GLU A 185 16.71 -3.38 21.24
C GLU A 185 16.26 -2.16 20.41
N LEU A 186 15.56 -2.39 19.30
CA LEU A 186 15.01 -1.30 18.48
C LEU A 186 13.77 -0.66 19.13
N LEU A 187 12.97 -1.45 19.87
CA LEU A 187 11.80 -0.95 20.62
C LEU A 187 12.22 0.01 21.74
N ASP A 188 13.29 -0.31 22.47
CA ASP A 188 13.84 0.56 23.52
C ASP A 188 14.29 1.91 22.96
N VAL A 189 14.89 1.93 21.75
CA VAL A 189 15.25 3.17 21.05
C VAL A 189 13.99 3.96 20.71
N ALA A 190 12.97 3.32 20.12
CA ALA A 190 11.72 3.98 19.76
C ALA A 190 10.97 4.54 20.99
N VAL A 191 10.89 3.79 22.09
CA VAL A 191 10.28 4.21 23.36
C VAL A 191 10.98 5.44 23.92
N ARG A 192 12.33 5.46 23.95
CA ARG A 192 13.08 6.62 24.40
C ARG A 192 12.83 7.86 23.54
N PHE A 193 12.66 7.69 22.23
CA PHE A 193 12.34 8.81 21.35
C PHE A 193 10.90 9.28 21.53
N ALA A 194 9.94 8.36 21.68
CA ALA A 194 8.55 8.69 21.97
C ALA A 194 8.41 9.43 23.32
N ASP A 195 9.11 8.98 24.37
CA ASP A 195 9.15 9.67 25.67
C ASP A 195 9.77 11.07 25.57
N HIS A 196 10.81 11.21 24.73
CA HIS A 196 11.39 12.52 24.44
C HIS A 196 10.36 13.44 23.77
N ILE A 197 9.67 12.97 22.73
CA ILE A 197 8.63 13.74 22.02
C ILE A 197 7.48 14.10 22.98
N ASP A 198 7.02 13.16 23.80
CA ASP A 198 6.01 13.41 24.84
C ASP A 198 6.46 14.48 25.82
N SER A 199 7.75 14.54 26.18
CA SER A 199 8.25 15.60 27.07
C SER A 199 8.28 17.00 26.41
N VAL A 200 8.25 17.06 25.08
CA VAL A 200 8.42 18.30 24.30
C VAL A 200 7.09 18.86 23.79
N PHE A 201 6.18 18.01 23.31
CA PHE A 201 4.99 18.42 22.57
C PHE A 201 3.68 18.23 23.35
N GLY A 202 2.85 19.27 23.38
CA GLY A 202 1.49 19.22 23.87
C GLY A 202 0.78 20.56 23.76
N PRO A 203 -0.49 20.65 24.20
CA PRO A 203 -1.24 21.90 24.13
C PRO A 203 -0.59 22.98 25.00
N ALA A 204 -0.80 24.25 24.65
CA ALA A 204 -0.15 25.39 25.31
C ALA A 204 -0.29 25.44 26.86
N ASP A 205 -1.32 24.82 27.44
CA ASP A 205 -1.57 24.75 28.87
C ASP A 205 -0.98 23.50 29.56
N SER A 206 -0.39 22.57 28.81
CA SER A 206 0.23 21.33 29.34
C SER A 206 1.53 21.56 30.13
N GLY A 207 2.14 22.74 29.99
CA GLY A 207 3.48 23.03 30.53
C GLY A 207 4.63 22.42 29.71
N LYS A 208 4.33 21.77 28.59
CA LYS A 208 5.34 21.27 27.65
C LYS A 208 5.92 22.41 26.79
N PRO A 209 7.18 22.32 26.34
CA PRO A 209 7.86 23.40 25.64
C PRO A 209 7.22 23.87 24.32
N LEU A 210 6.59 22.98 23.55
CA LEU A 210 6.12 23.26 22.20
C LEU A 210 4.67 22.82 21.99
N ASP A 211 3.91 23.70 21.33
CA ASP A 211 2.61 23.43 20.72
C ASP A 211 2.78 23.51 19.20
N GLY A 212 2.70 22.37 18.53
CA GLY A 212 2.97 22.19 17.11
C GLY A 212 2.84 20.75 16.63
N VAL A 213 2.93 20.58 15.31
CA VAL A 213 2.87 19.31 14.56
C VAL A 213 3.98 19.31 13.51
N ASP A 214 4.37 18.13 13.01
CA ASP A 214 5.27 18.03 11.85
C ASP A 214 4.49 18.29 10.56
N GLY A 215 5.15 18.93 9.59
CA GLY A 215 4.57 19.20 8.28
C GLY A 215 4.38 17.95 7.43
N HIS A 216 4.90 16.81 7.84
CA HIS A 216 4.58 15.51 7.27
C HIS A 216 4.04 14.55 8.35
N PRO A 217 2.72 14.30 8.40
CA PRO A 217 2.10 13.27 9.26
C PRO A 217 2.74 11.91 9.02
N GLU A 218 2.92 11.14 10.10
CA GLU A 218 3.47 9.77 10.15
C GLU A 218 3.61 9.33 11.62
N VAL A 219 4.08 10.23 12.49
CA VAL A 219 4.31 9.95 13.92
C VAL A 219 3.01 9.57 14.64
N GLU A 220 1.88 10.09 14.20
CA GLU A 220 0.59 9.91 14.85
C GLU A 220 0.13 8.45 14.76
N THR A 221 0.14 7.85 13.56
CA THR A 221 -0.22 6.43 13.40
C THR A 221 0.82 5.53 14.06
N ALA A 222 2.11 5.90 14.00
CA ALA A 222 3.17 5.15 14.64
C ALA A 222 3.03 5.13 16.18
N LEU A 223 2.66 6.25 16.80
CA LEU A 223 2.41 6.34 18.24
C LEU A 223 1.22 5.48 18.68
N VAL A 224 0.16 5.36 17.87
CA VAL A 224 -0.93 4.42 18.17
C VAL A 224 -0.45 2.97 18.12
N GLU A 225 0.37 2.60 17.13
CA GLU A 225 0.99 1.27 17.09
C GLU A 225 1.94 1.02 18.27
N LEU A 226 2.68 2.04 18.71
CA LEU A 226 3.53 1.94 19.90
C LEU A 226 2.70 1.76 21.18
N TYR A 227 1.55 2.44 21.29
CA TYR A 227 0.58 2.20 22.36
C TYR A 227 0.09 0.74 22.33
N ARG A 228 -0.29 0.23 21.15
CA ARG A 228 -0.75 -1.17 20.98
C ARG A 228 0.32 -2.17 21.39
N GLU A 229 1.60 -1.84 21.17
CA GLU A 229 2.72 -2.72 21.51
C GLU A 229 3.16 -2.65 22.98
N THR A 230 3.10 -1.46 23.59
CA THR A 230 3.64 -1.22 24.95
C THR A 230 2.58 -1.14 26.04
N GLY A 231 1.33 -0.84 25.67
CA GLY A 231 0.26 -0.51 26.60
C GLY A 231 0.37 0.89 27.24
N GLU A 232 1.35 1.71 26.86
CA GLU A 232 1.56 3.05 27.43
C GLU A 232 0.58 4.06 26.82
N ARG A 233 -0.42 4.43 27.62
CA ARG A 233 -1.52 5.31 27.22
C ARG A 233 -1.04 6.70 26.77
N ARG A 234 0.07 7.21 27.32
CA ARG A 234 0.62 8.53 26.92
C ARG A 234 0.87 8.62 25.41
N TYR A 235 1.25 7.53 24.75
CA TYR A 235 1.49 7.54 23.31
C TYR A 235 0.20 7.68 22.50
N LEU A 236 -0.89 7.05 22.95
CA LEU A 236 -2.21 7.22 22.33
C LEU A 236 -2.75 8.64 22.54
N ASP A 237 -2.59 9.20 23.73
CA ASP A 237 -3.03 10.57 24.02
C ASP A 237 -2.18 11.61 23.24
N LEU A 238 -0.88 11.36 23.07
CA LEU A 238 0.01 12.19 22.25
C LEU A 238 -0.36 12.14 20.77
N ALA A 239 -0.71 10.96 20.24
CA ALA A 239 -1.22 10.81 18.88
C ALA A 239 -2.53 11.61 18.69
N GLY A 240 -3.45 11.52 19.66
CA GLY A 240 -4.70 12.30 19.68
C GLY A 240 -4.44 13.80 19.65
N TYR A 241 -3.51 14.28 20.48
CA TYR A 241 -3.10 15.69 20.48
C TYR A 241 -2.60 16.14 19.09
N PHE A 242 -1.72 15.39 18.44
CA PHE A 242 -1.21 15.77 17.13
C PHE A 242 -2.32 15.80 16.07
N VAL A 243 -3.18 14.78 16.03
CA VAL A 243 -4.31 14.72 15.08
C VAL A 243 -5.27 15.88 15.27
N ASP A 244 -5.65 16.20 16.51
CA ASP A 244 -6.54 17.33 16.79
C ASP A 244 -5.86 18.69 16.55
N ARG A 245 -4.52 18.74 16.53
CA ARG A 245 -3.77 19.99 16.32
C ARG A 245 -3.65 20.40 14.85
N PHE A 246 -3.73 19.46 13.91
CA PHE A 246 -3.78 19.77 12.48
C PHE A 246 -4.99 20.63 12.12
N GLY A 247 -4.82 21.53 11.15
CA GLY A 247 -5.88 22.41 10.68
C GLY A 247 -6.05 23.72 11.46
N HIS A 248 -5.14 24.00 12.39
CA HIS A 248 -5.20 25.17 13.28
C HIS A 248 -4.01 26.13 13.08
N GLY A 249 -3.39 26.14 11.90
CA GLY A 249 -2.40 27.15 11.51
C GLY A 249 -1.01 27.02 12.14
N ALA A 250 -0.63 25.83 12.66
CA ALA A 250 0.72 25.60 13.22
C ALA A 250 1.84 25.80 12.20
N LEU A 251 1.54 25.54 10.93
CA LEU A 251 2.46 25.45 9.80
C LEU A 251 2.16 26.51 8.74
N GLY A 252 1.41 27.55 9.09
CA GLY A 252 1.04 28.64 8.20
C GLY A 252 -0.36 28.54 7.60
N GLY A 253 -1.17 27.53 7.96
CA GLY A 253 -2.58 27.47 7.58
C GLY A 253 -2.85 27.03 6.14
N GLU A 254 -1.93 26.26 5.54
CA GLU A 254 -2.00 25.83 4.14
C GLU A 254 -2.42 24.36 3.99
N ALA A 255 -3.02 24.03 2.85
CA ALA A 255 -3.52 22.69 2.55
C ALA A 255 -2.39 21.66 2.40
N TYR A 256 -1.22 22.05 1.87
CA TYR A 256 -0.11 21.14 1.57
C TYR A 256 0.32 20.28 2.77
N CYS A 257 0.32 20.88 3.98
CA CYS A 257 0.64 20.23 5.26
C CYS A 257 -0.62 19.91 6.10
N GLN A 258 -1.81 19.88 5.50
CA GLN A 258 -3.09 19.59 6.17
C GLN A 258 -3.37 20.53 7.36
N ASP A 259 -2.93 21.79 7.26
CA ASP A 259 -3.00 22.76 8.35
C ASP A 259 -4.05 23.86 8.12
N ARG A 260 -4.80 23.79 7.02
CA ARG A 260 -5.82 24.77 6.64
C ARG A 260 -7.17 24.57 7.35
N VAL A 261 -7.62 23.32 7.50
CA VAL A 261 -8.95 22.98 8.05
C VAL A 261 -8.80 21.85 9.07
N PRO A 262 -9.39 21.97 10.27
CA PRO A 262 -9.39 20.88 11.25
C PRO A 262 -9.95 19.59 10.65
N LEU A 263 -9.32 18.45 10.92
CA LEU A 263 -9.67 17.16 10.30
C LEU A 263 -11.16 16.82 10.49
N ARG A 264 -11.71 17.10 11.68
CA ARG A 264 -13.12 16.84 12.02
C ARG A 264 -14.09 17.65 11.17
N GLU A 265 -13.69 18.84 10.73
CA GLU A 265 -14.48 19.77 9.91
C GLU A 265 -14.24 19.59 8.41
N ALA A 266 -13.13 18.98 8.01
CA ALA A 266 -12.76 18.81 6.60
C ALA A 266 -13.83 18.01 5.84
N THR A 267 -14.22 18.52 4.66
CA THR A 267 -15.22 17.88 3.79
C THR A 267 -14.61 17.20 2.57
N ASP A 268 -13.32 17.41 2.32
CA ASP A 268 -12.59 16.89 1.17
C ASP A 268 -11.11 16.69 1.55
N VAL A 269 -10.40 15.85 0.80
CA VAL A 269 -8.95 15.62 0.95
C VAL A 269 -8.17 16.63 0.11
N GLU A 270 -7.07 17.16 0.64
CA GLU A 270 -6.28 18.20 -0.02
C GLU A 270 -4.79 18.15 0.35
N GLY A 271 -3.98 18.91 -0.40
CA GLY A 271 -2.54 18.94 -0.20
C GLY A 271 -1.87 17.61 -0.52
N HIS A 272 -0.62 17.48 -0.10
CA HIS A 272 0.22 16.35 -0.48
C HIS A 272 -0.43 15.00 -0.16
N ALA A 273 -0.50 14.10 -1.14
CA ALA A 273 -1.30 12.89 -1.04
C ALA A 273 -0.87 11.98 0.11
N VAL A 274 0.43 11.67 0.24
CA VAL A 274 0.94 10.79 1.32
C VAL A 274 0.67 11.38 2.71
N ARG A 275 0.97 12.68 2.92
CA ARG A 275 0.74 13.38 4.17
C ARG A 275 -0.71 13.25 4.65
N GLN A 276 -1.65 13.56 3.76
CA GLN A 276 -3.07 13.46 4.04
C GLN A 276 -3.50 12.03 4.36
N LEU A 277 -2.99 11.03 3.64
CA LEU A 277 -3.35 9.62 3.85
C LEU A 277 -2.78 9.06 5.16
N TYR A 278 -1.56 9.41 5.54
CA TYR A 278 -0.97 9.02 6.83
C TYR A 278 -1.70 9.66 8.01
N LEU A 279 -2.09 10.93 7.89
CA LEU A 279 -2.94 11.58 8.90
C LEU A 279 -4.29 10.87 9.06
N LEU A 280 -4.91 10.46 7.95
CA LEU A 280 -6.19 9.75 7.97
C LEU A 280 -6.08 8.32 8.49
N ALA A 281 -4.94 7.65 8.27
CA ALA A 281 -4.62 6.38 8.91
C ALA A 281 -4.60 6.55 10.44
N ALA A 282 -3.90 7.59 10.95
CA ALA A 282 -3.85 7.89 12.37
C ALA A 282 -5.22 8.23 12.98
N ALA A 283 -6.02 9.05 12.29
CA ALA A 283 -7.38 9.37 12.73
C ALA A 283 -8.28 8.13 12.80
N THR A 284 -8.11 7.18 11.87
CA THR A 284 -8.83 5.90 11.87
C THR A 284 -8.37 5.00 13.01
N ASP A 285 -7.06 4.95 13.28
CA ASP A 285 -6.50 4.23 14.42
C ASP A 285 -7.03 4.78 15.75
N LEU A 286 -7.09 6.11 15.91
CA LEU A 286 -7.67 6.76 17.09
C LEU A 286 -9.16 6.45 17.24
N ALA A 287 -9.95 6.58 16.17
CA ALA A 287 -11.37 6.22 16.20
C ALA A 287 -11.58 4.76 16.63
N THR A 288 -10.70 3.86 16.17
CA THR A 288 -10.70 2.45 16.54
C THR A 288 -10.41 2.25 18.02
N GLU A 289 -9.33 2.84 18.56
CA GLU A 289 -8.93 2.61 19.95
C GLU A 289 -9.78 3.35 20.99
N THR A 290 -10.39 4.48 20.60
CA THR A 290 -11.15 5.35 21.52
C THR A 290 -12.66 5.22 21.38
N GLY A 291 -13.15 4.71 20.24
CA GLY A 291 -14.57 4.74 19.90
C GLY A 291 -15.10 6.13 19.57
N ASP A 292 -14.23 7.09 19.22
CA ASP A 292 -14.62 8.45 18.82
C ASP A 292 -15.45 8.43 17.53
N ALA A 293 -16.76 8.66 17.69
CA ALA A 293 -17.73 8.64 16.60
C ALA A 293 -17.57 9.81 15.61
N GLU A 294 -17.03 10.95 16.05
CA GLU A 294 -16.80 12.09 15.18
C GLU A 294 -15.58 11.87 14.28
N LEU A 295 -14.48 11.31 14.83
CA LEU A 295 -13.34 10.89 14.02
C LEU A 295 -13.74 9.81 13.00
N ARG A 296 -14.53 8.81 13.42
CA ARG A 296 -15.07 7.81 12.50
C ARG A 296 -15.88 8.45 11.37
N ALA A 297 -16.80 9.37 11.70
CA ALA A 297 -17.59 10.06 10.69
C ALA A 297 -16.74 10.94 9.75
N ALA A 298 -15.66 11.52 10.25
CA ALA A 298 -14.71 12.29 9.45
C ALA A 298 -13.94 11.40 8.47
N THR A 299 -13.39 10.28 8.92
CA THR A 299 -12.62 9.37 8.06
C THR A 299 -13.50 8.70 7.01
N GLU A 300 -14.72 8.27 7.35
CA GLU A 300 -15.70 7.74 6.38
C GLU A 300 -16.04 8.78 5.30
N ARG A 301 -16.29 10.04 5.70
CA ARG A 301 -16.60 11.15 4.76
C ARG A 301 -15.43 11.45 3.83
N LEU A 302 -14.22 11.59 4.38
CA LEU A 302 -13.03 11.95 3.61
C LEU A 302 -12.61 10.81 2.67
N TRP A 303 -12.78 9.56 3.08
CA TRP A 303 -12.54 8.41 2.19
C TRP A 303 -13.52 8.43 1.01
N ALA A 304 -14.80 8.71 1.25
CA ALA A 304 -15.79 8.84 0.18
C ALA A 304 -15.46 10.00 -0.78
N ALA A 305 -15.04 11.16 -0.28
CA ALA A 305 -14.66 12.31 -1.12
C ALA A 305 -13.45 11.97 -2.02
N MET A 306 -12.40 11.37 -1.43
CA MET A 306 -11.21 10.94 -2.15
C MET A 306 -11.53 9.94 -3.26
N THR A 307 -12.28 8.88 -2.94
CA THR A 307 -12.52 7.77 -3.85
C THR A 307 -13.44 8.11 -5.01
N THR A 308 -14.46 8.93 -4.75
CA THR A 308 -15.47 9.28 -5.76
C THR A 308 -15.04 10.38 -6.70
N THR A 309 -14.08 11.23 -6.30
CA THR A 309 -13.74 12.42 -7.09
C THR A 309 -12.24 12.61 -7.38
N LYS A 310 -11.33 12.01 -6.60
CA LYS A 310 -9.87 12.28 -6.70
C LYS A 310 -8.99 11.05 -6.89
N THR A 311 -9.59 9.90 -7.20
CA THR A 311 -8.88 8.64 -7.42
C THR A 311 -8.84 8.31 -8.91
N HIS A 312 -7.63 8.13 -9.46
CA HIS A 312 -7.46 7.68 -10.85
C HIS A 312 -7.93 6.23 -10.99
N ILE A 313 -8.28 5.80 -12.22
CA ILE A 313 -8.75 4.43 -12.47
C ILE A 313 -7.77 3.35 -11.99
N THR A 314 -6.47 3.66 -11.90
CA THR A 314 -5.44 2.75 -11.38
C THR A 314 -5.44 2.63 -9.84
N GLY A 315 -6.30 3.37 -9.13
CA GLY A 315 -6.21 3.56 -7.68
C GLY A 315 -5.14 4.59 -7.27
N GLY A 316 -4.49 5.24 -8.23
CA GLY A 316 -3.46 6.27 -8.01
C GLY A 316 -4.03 7.59 -7.51
N LEU A 317 -3.27 8.25 -6.63
CA LEU A 317 -3.63 9.50 -5.95
C LEU A 317 -2.51 10.53 -6.13
N GLY A 318 -2.88 11.80 -6.32
CA GLY A 318 -1.96 12.88 -6.66
C GLY A 318 -2.15 13.32 -8.11
N ALA A 319 -2.78 14.49 -8.30
CA ALA A 319 -3.14 15.03 -9.61
C ALA A 319 -2.10 16.00 -10.16
N HIS A 320 -1.42 16.78 -9.30
CA HIS A 320 -0.43 17.75 -9.75
C HIS A 320 0.98 17.21 -9.66
N HIS A 321 1.70 17.31 -10.78
CA HIS A 321 3.03 16.71 -10.94
C HIS A 321 4.12 17.35 -10.05
N ASP A 322 4.01 18.66 -9.80
CA ASP A 322 5.08 19.43 -9.16
C ASP A 322 4.95 19.45 -7.62
N GLU A 323 3.75 19.21 -7.07
CA GLU A 323 3.45 19.30 -5.63
C GLU A 323 3.07 17.96 -4.98
N GLU A 324 2.88 16.90 -5.78
CA GLU A 324 2.56 15.55 -5.27
C GLU A 324 1.21 15.49 -4.53
N ASP A 325 0.31 16.42 -4.84
CA ASP A 325 -0.89 16.71 -4.07
C ASP A 325 -2.20 16.39 -4.80
N PHE A 326 -3.28 16.40 -4.03
CA PHE A 326 -4.63 16.28 -4.55
C PHE A 326 -5.03 17.52 -5.35
N GLY A 327 -5.58 17.29 -6.55
CA GLY A 327 -6.25 18.33 -7.31
C GLY A 327 -7.67 18.60 -6.83
N ASP A 328 -8.39 19.42 -7.59
CA ASP A 328 -9.81 19.66 -7.40
C ASP A 328 -10.63 18.37 -7.66
N PRO A 329 -11.87 18.26 -7.13
CA PRO A 329 -12.76 17.16 -7.48
C PRO A 329 -12.89 16.99 -9.00
N TYR A 330 -12.70 15.76 -9.48
CA TYR A 330 -12.67 15.35 -10.90
C TYR A 330 -11.47 15.86 -11.72
N GLU A 331 -10.49 16.49 -11.09
CA GLU A 331 -9.20 16.82 -11.70
C GLU A 331 -8.28 15.58 -11.71
N LEU A 332 -8.35 14.79 -12.78
CA LEU A 332 -7.58 13.55 -12.93
C LEU A 332 -6.81 13.54 -14.27
N PRO A 333 -5.70 14.30 -14.40
CA PRO A 333 -4.90 14.35 -15.61
C PRO A 333 -4.14 13.03 -15.85
N ASN A 334 -3.83 12.69 -17.10
CA ASN A 334 -3.15 11.42 -17.42
C ASN A 334 -1.63 11.52 -17.50
N GLU A 335 -1.14 12.50 -18.25
CA GLU A 335 0.29 12.65 -18.54
C GLU A 335 1.06 13.26 -17.37
N ARG A 336 0.43 14.21 -16.68
CA ARG A 336 0.98 14.89 -15.51
C ARG A 336 0.33 14.42 -14.20
N ALA A 337 -0.35 13.28 -14.21
CA ALA A 337 -0.73 12.62 -12.98
C ALA A 337 0.54 12.32 -12.17
N TYR A 338 0.53 12.64 -10.88
CA TYR A 338 1.64 12.25 -10.01
C TYR A 338 1.51 10.79 -9.62
N CYS A 339 0.36 10.40 -9.07
CA CYS A 339 0.04 9.01 -8.73
C CYS A 339 1.21 8.31 -8.02
N GLU A 340 1.69 8.92 -6.93
CA GLU A 340 2.91 8.47 -6.27
C GLU A 340 2.79 7.01 -5.80
N THR A 341 3.88 6.23 -5.93
CA THR A 341 3.94 4.88 -5.36
C THR A 341 3.71 4.89 -3.84
N CYS A 342 4.24 5.87 -3.09
CA CYS A 342 3.95 5.98 -1.65
C CYS A 342 2.48 6.31 -1.36
N ALA A 343 1.81 7.11 -2.19
CA ALA A 343 0.40 7.42 -2.02
C ALA A 343 -0.47 6.18 -2.25
N ALA A 344 -0.09 5.31 -3.20
CA ALA A 344 -0.72 4.00 -3.38
C ALA A 344 -0.58 3.12 -2.11
N ILE A 345 0.62 3.07 -1.52
CA ILE A 345 0.87 2.31 -0.27
C ILE A 345 0.06 2.88 0.89
N ALA A 346 0.06 4.21 1.07
CA ALA A 346 -0.69 4.89 2.12
C ALA A 346 -2.20 4.67 1.96
N SER A 347 -2.72 4.64 0.72
CA SER A 347 -4.11 4.31 0.42
C SER A 347 -4.48 2.88 0.83
N VAL A 348 -3.60 1.91 0.58
CA VAL A 348 -3.79 0.52 1.05
C VAL A 348 -3.81 0.46 2.58
N GLN A 349 -2.84 1.10 3.23
CA GLN A 349 -2.73 1.12 4.69
C GLN A 349 -3.94 1.76 5.37
N TRP A 350 -4.44 2.88 4.84
CA TRP A 350 -5.62 3.55 5.38
C TRP A 350 -6.90 2.78 5.07
N SER A 351 -7.09 2.32 3.82
CA SER A 351 -8.27 1.54 3.44
C SER A 351 -8.37 0.23 4.23
N TRP A 352 -7.24 -0.38 4.62
CA TRP A 352 -7.25 -1.55 5.49
C TRP A 352 -7.82 -1.23 6.87
N ARG A 353 -7.38 -0.14 7.49
CA ARG A 353 -7.93 0.33 8.78
C ARG A 353 -9.42 0.62 8.67
N MET A 354 -9.86 1.24 7.57
CA MET A 354 -11.28 1.48 7.32
C MET A 354 -12.08 0.18 7.15
N ALA A 355 -11.53 -0.82 6.43
CA ALA A 355 -12.14 -2.13 6.27
C ALA A 355 -12.33 -2.82 7.63
N LEU A 356 -11.32 -2.76 8.52
CA LEU A 356 -11.42 -3.29 9.87
C LEU A 356 -12.49 -2.55 10.68
N LEU A 357 -12.40 -1.21 10.74
CA LEU A 357 -13.30 -0.36 11.53
C LEU A 357 -14.78 -0.53 11.16
N THR A 358 -15.08 -0.66 9.87
CA THR A 358 -16.45 -0.61 9.35
C THR A 358 -17.02 -1.98 8.94
N GLY A 359 -16.16 -2.91 8.53
CA GLY A 359 -16.55 -4.19 7.94
C GLY A 359 -17.01 -4.12 6.48
N GLU A 360 -16.95 -2.96 5.83
CA GLU A 360 -17.46 -2.77 4.48
C GLU A 360 -16.47 -3.21 3.39
N THR A 361 -16.97 -3.87 2.33
CA THR A 361 -16.12 -4.39 1.24
C THR A 361 -15.51 -3.33 0.33
N ARG A 362 -16.14 -2.15 0.20
CA ARG A 362 -15.68 -1.08 -0.71
C ARG A 362 -14.23 -0.66 -0.45
N TYR A 363 -13.79 -0.74 0.81
CA TYR A 363 -12.41 -0.47 1.20
C TYR A 363 -11.46 -1.52 0.64
N SER A 364 -11.87 -2.79 0.66
CA SER A 364 -11.12 -3.92 0.09
C SER A 364 -11.11 -3.92 -1.43
N ASP A 365 -12.16 -3.42 -2.08
CA ASP A 365 -12.18 -3.21 -3.53
C ASP A 365 -11.14 -2.16 -3.95
N LEU A 366 -10.99 -1.07 -3.19
CA LEU A 366 -9.93 -0.10 -3.45
C LEU A 366 -8.54 -0.68 -3.20
N ILE A 367 -8.36 -1.44 -2.11
CA ILE A 367 -7.09 -2.15 -1.86
C ILE A 367 -6.72 -3.04 -3.05
N GLU A 368 -7.66 -3.84 -3.56
CA GLU A 368 -7.44 -4.69 -4.73
C GLU A 368 -7.01 -3.87 -5.94
N ARG A 369 -7.79 -2.82 -6.28
CA ARG A 369 -7.50 -1.94 -7.41
C ARG A 369 -6.11 -1.30 -7.29
N THR A 370 -5.76 -0.77 -6.13
CA THR A 370 -4.49 -0.08 -5.91
C THR A 370 -3.32 -1.08 -5.95
N LEU A 371 -3.43 -2.23 -5.28
CA LEU A 371 -2.38 -3.26 -5.28
C LEU A 371 -2.07 -3.76 -6.69
N TYR A 372 -3.09 -4.16 -7.45
CA TYR A 372 -2.89 -4.73 -8.79
C TYR A 372 -2.48 -3.72 -9.86
N ASN A 373 -2.62 -2.41 -9.60
CA ASN A 373 -2.38 -1.36 -10.59
C ASN A 373 -1.42 -0.28 -10.07
N GLY A 374 -1.93 0.75 -9.37
CA GLY A 374 -1.16 1.94 -8.99
C GLY A 374 0.07 1.64 -8.13
N PHE A 375 0.03 0.60 -7.29
CA PHE A 375 1.17 0.14 -6.52
C PHE A 375 2.18 -0.64 -7.38
N LEU A 376 1.75 -1.71 -8.05
CA LEU A 376 2.67 -2.58 -8.79
C LEU A 376 3.30 -1.90 -10.01
N ALA A 377 2.68 -0.86 -10.57
CA ALA A 377 3.32 -0.02 -11.59
C ALA A 377 4.64 0.58 -11.07
N GLY A 378 4.72 0.87 -9.77
CA GLY A 378 5.85 1.45 -9.06
C GLY A 378 7.12 0.59 -8.99
N VAL A 379 7.08 -0.69 -9.37
CA VAL A 379 8.21 -1.62 -9.26
C VAL A 379 8.37 -2.48 -10.51
N SER A 380 9.61 -2.73 -10.93
CA SER A 380 9.89 -3.59 -12.08
C SER A 380 9.63 -5.05 -11.74
N LEU A 381 9.36 -5.87 -12.76
CA LEU A 381 9.09 -7.31 -12.56
C LEU A 381 10.28 -8.07 -11.97
N ASP A 382 11.49 -7.55 -12.15
CA ASP A 382 12.73 -8.08 -11.57
C ASP A 382 13.06 -7.53 -10.18
N GLY A 383 12.29 -6.55 -9.67
CA GLY A 383 12.49 -5.95 -8.35
C GLY A 383 13.74 -5.08 -8.20
N GLU A 384 14.41 -4.72 -9.29
CA GLU A 384 15.66 -3.91 -9.25
C GLU A 384 15.46 -2.41 -9.51
N ARG A 385 14.27 -2.00 -9.98
CA ARG A 385 14.01 -0.62 -10.42
C ARG A 385 12.59 -0.18 -10.04
N TRP A 386 12.42 1.12 -9.82
CA TRP A 386 11.20 1.70 -9.27
C TRP A 386 10.75 2.93 -10.05
N LEU A 387 9.46 3.23 -10.00
CA LEU A 387 8.89 4.52 -10.36
C LEU A 387 8.47 5.26 -9.09
N TYR A 388 8.77 6.55 -9.06
CA TYR A 388 8.18 7.47 -8.09
C TYR A 388 6.79 7.88 -8.58
N VAL A 389 6.72 8.33 -9.83
CA VAL A 389 5.52 8.85 -10.52
C VAL A 389 4.93 7.76 -11.42
N ASN A 390 3.62 7.53 -11.35
CA ASN A 390 2.93 6.51 -12.14
C ASN A 390 1.92 7.16 -13.12
N PRO A 391 2.36 7.66 -14.28
CA PRO A 391 1.47 8.33 -15.23
C PRO A 391 0.50 7.33 -15.87
N LEU A 392 -0.61 7.83 -16.41
CA LEU A 392 -1.58 7.06 -17.21
C LEU A 392 -1.38 7.29 -18.72
N GLN A 393 -0.47 8.20 -19.08
CA GLN A 393 -0.08 8.48 -20.46
C GLN A 393 1.38 8.94 -20.54
N VAL A 394 2.14 8.35 -21.45
CA VAL A 394 3.43 8.84 -21.93
C VAL A 394 3.27 9.08 -23.43
N ARG A 395 3.41 10.33 -23.87
CA ARG A 395 3.20 10.74 -25.27
C ARG A 395 4.32 10.29 -26.20
N ASP A 396 4.01 10.30 -27.49
CA ASP A 396 5.00 10.14 -28.53
C ASP A 396 6.01 11.30 -28.48
N GLY A 397 7.30 10.97 -28.48
CA GLY A 397 8.36 11.98 -28.36
C GLY A 397 8.44 12.68 -27.00
N HIS A 398 7.84 12.11 -25.94
CA HIS A 398 7.97 12.61 -24.57
C HIS A 398 9.45 12.81 -24.20
N THR A 399 9.79 14.03 -23.77
CA THR A 399 11.12 14.35 -23.25
C THR A 399 11.12 14.06 -21.76
N ASP A 400 11.76 12.95 -21.39
CA ASP A 400 11.94 12.57 -20.00
C ASP A 400 12.85 13.58 -19.28
N PRO A 401 12.37 14.26 -18.22
CA PRO A 401 13.21 15.18 -17.45
C PRO A 401 14.34 14.45 -16.69
N GLY A 402 14.24 13.13 -16.52
CA GLY A 402 15.13 12.34 -15.69
C GLY A 402 14.91 12.57 -14.19
N GLY A 403 15.73 11.90 -13.37
CA GLY A 403 15.63 12.01 -11.90
C GLY A 403 14.40 11.29 -11.34
N ASP A 404 13.90 11.79 -10.20
CA ASP A 404 12.87 11.10 -9.42
C ASP A 404 11.50 11.11 -10.11
N GLN A 405 11.19 12.17 -10.85
CA GLN A 405 9.92 12.33 -11.58
C GLN A 405 9.91 11.69 -12.98
N SER A 406 10.92 10.88 -13.30
CA SER A 406 10.99 10.19 -14.57
C SER A 406 9.80 9.25 -14.77
N ALA A 407 9.26 9.19 -15.99
CA ALA A 407 8.31 8.18 -16.40
C ALA A 407 8.97 6.81 -16.69
N ARG A 408 10.25 6.64 -16.34
CA ARG A 408 11.02 5.39 -16.49
C ARG A 408 11.44 4.87 -15.13
N ARG A 409 11.47 3.54 -14.98
CA ARG A 409 11.96 2.93 -13.75
C ARG A 409 13.47 3.15 -13.57
N THR A 410 13.87 3.69 -12.43
CA THR A 410 15.27 3.93 -12.05
C THR A 410 15.69 3.03 -10.88
N ARG A 411 17.00 2.84 -10.66
CA ARG A 411 17.53 2.00 -9.56
C ARG A 411 17.41 2.65 -8.18
N TRP A 412 17.38 3.96 -8.10
CA TRP A 412 17.27 4.68 -6.84
C TRP A 412 16.92 6.13 -7.14
N PHE A 413 16.53 6.85 -6.10
CA PHE A 413 16.10 8.24 -6.18
C PHE A 413 16.96 9.15 -5.31
N LYS A 414 16.95 10.44 -5.62
CA LYS A 414 17.47 11.45 -4.71
C LYS A 414 16.57 11.56 -3.47
N CYS A 415 15.26 11.49 -3.66
CA CYS A 415 14.24 11.29 -2.63
C CYS A 415 13.80 9.81 -2.63
N ALA A 416 14.46 8.96 -1.85
CA ALA A 416 14.27 7.51 -1.90
C ALA A 416 13.15 6.98 -0.99
N CYS A 417 12.03 7.71 -0.90
CA CYS A 417 10.89 7.26 -0.11
C CYS A 417 10.26 5.96 -0.67
N CYS A 418 10.19 5.81 -2.01
CA CYS A 418 9.47 4.74 -2.68
C CYS A 418 10.09 3.33 -2.52
N PRO A 419 11.40 3.10 -2.79
CA PRO A 419 11.95 1.74 -2.82
C PRO A 419 11.77 0.94 -1.51
N PRO A 420 12.19 1.44 -0.32
CA PRO A 420 11.97 0.69 0.91
C PRO A 420 10.49 0.66 1.33
N ASN A 421 9.66 1.61 0.87
CA ASN A 421 8.21 1.58 1.09
C ASN A 421 7.54 0.43 0.30
N VAL A 422 7.97 0.19 -0.94
CA VAL A 422 7.58 -1.00 -1.73
C VAL A 422 8.02 -2.28 -1.03
N MET A 423 9.27 -2.31 -0.54
CA MET A 423 9.81 -3.49 0.14
C MET A 423 8.97 -3.88 1.35
N ARG A 424 8.58 -2.92 2.20
CA ARG A 424 7.77 -3.21 3.40
C ARG A 424 6.34 -3.63 3.06
N LEU A 425 5.70 -3.05 2.03
CA LEU A 425 4.34 -3.47 1.67
C LEU A 425 4.33 -4.90 1.11
N LEU A 426 5.29 -5.27 0.25
CA LEU A 426 5.39 -6.64 -0.25
C LEU A 426 5.73 -7.63 0.86
N ALA A 427 6.63 -7.27 1.78
CA ALA A 427 6.96 -8.11 2.93
C ALA A 427 5.77 -8.29 3.88
N SER A 428 4.91 -7.28 4.04
CA SER A 428 3.75 -7.33 4.94
C SER A 428 2.41 -7.64 4.25
N LEU A 429 2.42 -8.00 2.96
CA LEU A 429 1.22 -8.13 2.13
C LEU A 429 0.17 -9.09 2.72
N GLU A 430 0.62 -10.17 3.36
CA GLU A 430 -0.21 -11.18 4.01
C GLU A 430 -1.22 -10.60 5.02
N HIS A 431 -0.86 -9.50 5.67
CA HIS A 431 -1.66 -8.87 6.71
C HIS A 431 -2.82 -8.02 6.19
N TYR A 432 -3.01 -7.96 4.87
CA TYR A 432 -4.05 -7.18 4.19
C TYR A 432 -5.06 -8.07 3.43
N LEU A 433 -4.99 -9.40 3.62
CA LEU A 433 -5.71 -10.37 2.79
C LEU A 433 -6.96 -10.95 3.46
N ALA A 434 -6.98 -11.05 4.79
CA ALA A 434 -8.12 -11.59 5.54
C ALA A 434 -8.29 -10.95 6.91
N SER A 435 -9.52 -11.00 7.40
CA SER A 435 -9.90 -10.62 8.75
C SER A 435 -10.88 -11.66 9.34
N SER A 436 -11.24 -11.49 10.59
CA SER A 436 -12.17 -12.33 11.32
C SER A 436 -13.00 -11.52 12.30
N ASP A 437 -14.17 -12.03 12.65
CA ASP A 437 -15.03 -11.54 13.72
C ASP A 437 -15.50 -12.71 14.60
N GLU A 438 -16.48 -12.47 15.48
CA GLU A 438 -17.05 -13.52 16.34
C GLU A 438 -17.79 -14.62 15.52
N ASP A 439 -18.20 -14.30 14.29
CA ASP A 439 -18.99 -15.17 13.42
C ASP A 439 -18.12 -16.04 12.50
N GLY A 440 -16.94 -15.58 12.11
CA GLY A 440 -15.98 -16.39 11.35
C GLY A 440 -14.91 -15.60 10.60
N LEU A 441 -14.58 -16.08 9.40
CA LEU A 441 -13.43 -15.62 8.59
C LEU A 441 -13.92 -14.83 7.38
N GLN A 442 -13.34 -13.65 7.14
CA GLN A 442 -13.55 -12.82 5.96
C GLN A 442 -12.32 -12.85 5.04
N VAL A 443 -12.49 -13.33 3.80
CA VAL A 443 -11.46 -13.32 2.76
C VAL A 443 -11.63 -12.07 1.89
N HIS A 444 -10.74 -11.09 2.08
CA HIS A 444 -10.76 -9.83 1.33
C HIS A 444 -10.07 -9.96 -0.02
N GLN A 445 -8.91 -10.62 -0.08
CA GLN A 445 -8.10 -10.72 -1.30
C GLN A 445 -7.87 -12.20 -1.64
N TYR A 446 -8.00 -12.55 -2.92
CA TYR A 446 -7.87 -13.93 -3.38
C TYR A 446 -6.44 -14.25 -3.80
N VAL A 447 -5.74 -14.96 -2.92
CA VAL A 447 -4.34 -15.40 -3.13
C VAL A 447 -4.18 -16.86 -2.75
N THR A 448 -3.35 -17.59 -3.50
CA THR A 448 -2.98 -18.97 -3.17
C THR A 448 -2.19 -19.04 -1.87
N GLY A 449 -2.69 -19.79 -0.90
CA GLY A 449 -2.18 -19.74 0.46
C GLY A 449 -3.10 -20.37 1.51
N ARG A 450 -2.82 -20.11 2.79
CA ARG A 450 -3.66 -20.49 3.93
C ARG A 450 -4.15 -19.27 4.67
N TYR A 451 -5.42 -19.29 5.05
CA TYR A 451 -6.11 -18.23 5.77
C TYR A 451 -6.53 -18.80 7.12
N ALA A 452 -6.11 -18.19 8.21
CA ALA A 452 -6.31 -18.72 9.55
C ALA A 452 -6.82 -17.65 10.52
N ALA A 453 -7.85 -18.00 11.28
CA ALA A 453 -8.38 -17.21 12.39
C ALA A 453 -9.10 -18.12 13.39
N ASP A 454 -8.90 -17.88 14.69
CA ASP A 454 -9.66 -18.50 15.79
C ASP A 454 -9.88 -20.04 15.73
N GLY A 455 -8.87 -20.78 15.28
CA GLY A 455 -8.91 -22.24 15.19
C GLY A 455 -9.62 -22.77 13.94
N VAL A 456 -9.89 -21.88 12.98
CA VAL A 456 -10.26 -22.21 11.60
C VAL A 456 -9.07 -21.95 10.69
N THR A 457 -8.81 -22.89 9.78
CA THR A 457 -7.82 -22.74 8.70
C THR A 457 -8.46 -23.14 7.37
N VAL A 458 -8.37 -22.26 6.38
CA VAL A 458 -8.88 -22.47 5.02
C VAL A 458 -7.73 -22.33 4.02
N ARG A 459 -7.50 -23.37 3.22
CA ARG A 459 -6.54 -23.33 2.11
C ARG A 459 -7.21 -22.78 0.86
N CYS A 460 -6.57 -21.85 0.19
CA CYS A 460 -7.02 -21.27 -1.08
C CYS A 460 -6.06 -21.67 -2.20
N GLU A 461 -6.61 -22.13 -3.32
CA GLU A 461 -5.89 -22.37 -4.57
C GLU A 461 -6.55 -21.59 -5.70
N THR A 462 -5.79 -20.73 -6.37
CA THR A 462 -6.30 -19.90 -7.47
C THR A 462 -5.19 -19.42 -8.41
N ASP A 463 -5.57 -19.21 -9.68
CA ASP A 463 -4.76 -18.52 -10.69
C ASP A 463 -5.17 -17.04 -10.84
N TYR A 464 -5.88 -16.47 -9.85
CA TYR A 464 -6.26 -15.07 -9.82
C TYR A 464 -5.00 -14.16 -9.91
N PRO A 465 -4.99 -13.10 -10.75
CA PRO A 465 -6.12 -12.49 -11.47
C PRO A 465 -6.32 -13.01 -12.91
N TRP A 466 -5.67 -14.10 -13.30
CA TRP A 466 -5.77 -14.64 -14.66
C TRP A 466 -7.01 -15.47 -14.87
N GLN A 467 -7.39 -16.28 -13.88
CA GLN A 467 -8.63 -17.06 -13.83
C GLN A 467 -9.49 -16.64 -12.64
N GLY A 468 -10.81 -16.71 -12.80
CA GLY A 468 -11.77 -16.31 -11.77
C GLY A 468 -12.13 -17.43 -10.79
N THR A 469 -11.59 -18.64 -10.97
CA THR A 469 -11.86 -19.78 -10.09
C THR A 469 -10.99 -19.71 -8.84
N ILE A 470 -11.66 -19.73 -7.69
CA ILE A 470 -11.07 -19.66 -6.36
C ILE A 470 -11.58 -20.88 -5.60
N GLN A 471 -10.69 -21.83 -5.35
CA GLN A 471 -11.01 -23.05 -4.61
C GLN A 471 -10.54 -22.91 -3.17
N LEU A 472 -11.47 -23.06 -2.24
CA LEU A 472 -11.26 -22.94 -0.81
C LEU A 472 -11.57 -24.30 -0.17
N THR A 473 -10.62 -24.85 0.57
CA THR A 473 -10.75 -26.11 1.29
C THR A 473 -10.59 -25.85 2.79
N VAL A 474 -11.55 -26.28 3.60
CA VAL A 474 -11.45 -26.19 5.06
C VAL A 474 -10.46 -27.25 5.56
N GLU A 475 -9.37 -26.84 6.20
CA GLU A 475 -8.35 -27.73 6.76
C GLU A 475 -8.58 -27.96 8.27
N GLU A 476 -8.81 -26.88 9.02
CA GLU A 476 -9.04 -26.92 10.47
C GLU A 476 -10.34 -26.20 10.81
N THR A 477 -11.15 -26.77 11.70
CA THR A 477 -12.47 -26.23 12.01
C THR A 477 -13.07 -26.80 13.30
N PRO A 478 -13.85 -26.02 14.09
CA PRO A 478 -14.60 -26.55 15.22
C PRO A 478 -15.77 -27.42 14.75
N ALA A 479 -15.83 -28.67 15.22
CA ALA A 479 -16.85 -29.64 14.82
C ALA A 479 -18.20 -29.48 15.53
N ASP A 480 -18.28 -28.66 16.58
CA ASP A 480 -19.42 -28.57 17.50
C ASP A 480 -20.29 -27.32 17.32
N ARG A 481 -19.89 -26.39 16.46
CA ARG A 481 -20.63 -25.14 16.20
C ARG A 481 -20.51 -24.69 14.75
N PRO A 482 -21.55 -24.04 14.18
CA PRO A 482 -21.42 -23.38 12.89
C PRO A 482 -20.52 -22.14 12.98
N TRP A 483 -19.96 -21.74 11.84
CA TRP A 483 -19.28 -20.47 11.64
C TRP A 483 -19.41 -20.03 10.17
N THR A 484 -19.16 -18.75 9.91
CA THR A 484 -19.37 -18.12 8.61
C THR A 484 -18.06 -17.94 7.84
N LEU A 485 -17.97 -18.53 6.65
CA LEU A 485 -16.96 -18.15 5.66
C LEU A 485 -17.53 -17.02 4.80
N SER A 486 -16.93 -15.83 4.91
CA SER A 486 -17.33 -14.64 4.15
C SER A 486 -16.34 -14.37 3.01
N LEU A 487 -16.82 -14.35 1.78
CA LEU A 487 -16.00 -14.11 0.58
C LEU A 487 -16.41 -12.78 -0.06
N ARG A 488 -15.46 -11.88 -0.31
CA ARG A 488 -15.77 -10.60 -0.98
C ARG A 488 -16.20 -10.87 -2.42
N ILE A 489 -17.38 -10.43 -2.81
CA ILE A 489 -17.74 -10.33 -4.24
C ILE A 489 -17.23 -8.97 -4.74
N PRO A 490 -16.21 -8.93 -5.61
CA PRO A 490 -15.64 -7.66 -6.04
C PRO A 490 -16.65 -6.79 -6.76
N GLN A 491 -16.65 -5.48 -6.53
CA GLN A 491 -17.60 -4.54 -7.14
C GLN A 491 -17.64 -4.62 -8.68
N TRP A 492 -16.50 -4.93 -9.32
CA TRP A 492 -16.42 -5.02 -10.77
C TRP A 492 -17.03 -6.32 -11.35
N CYS A 493 -17.34 -7.31 -10.51
CA CYS A 493 -17.81 -8.62 -10.93
C CYS A 493 -19.32 -8.59 -11.19
N GLY A 494 -19.72 -8.69 -12.45
CA GLY A 494 -21.13 -8.70 -12.84
C GLY A 494 -21.82 -10.06 -12.72
N GLU A 495 -21.06 -11.15 -12.90
CA GLU A 495 -21.56 -12.52 -12.81
C GLU A 495 -20.61 -13.40 -12.00
N PHE A 496 -21.16 -14.18 -11.08
CA PHE A 496 -20.41 -15.16 -10.32
C PHE A 496 -21.25 -16.41 -10.01
N ARG A 497 -20.56 -17.52 -9.73
CA ARG A 497 -21.17 -18.77 -9.27
C ARG A 497 -20.41 -19.29 -8.07
N VAL A 498 -21.12 -19.91 -7.14
CA VAL A 498 -20.52 -20.54 -5.96
C VAL A 498 -21.01 -21.96 -5.85
N ARG A 499 -20.10 -22.92 -5.72
CA ARG A 499 -20.42 -24.28 -5.30
C ARG A 499 -19.94 -24.49 -3.87
N CYS A 500 -20.82 -24.94 -2.99
CA CYS A 500 -20.53 -25.21 -1.59
C CYS A 500 -21.12 -26.60 -1.24
N GLY A 501 -20.28 -27.64 -1.21
CA GLY A 501 -20.76 -29.02 -1.22
C GLY A 501 -21.62 -29.32 -2.46
N ASP A 502 -22.82 -29.86 -2.25
CA ASP A 502 -23.80 -30.16 -3.31
C ASP A 502 -24.66 -28.95 -3.73
N THR A 503 -24.55 -27.82 -3.00
CA THR A 503 -25.35 -26.63 -3.28
C THR A 503 -24.61 -25.71 -4.24
N VAL A 504 -25.31 -25.21 -5.25
CA VAL A 504 -24.80 -24.21 -6.18
C VAL A 504 -25.65 -22.95 -6.06
N TYR A 505 -24.99 -21.82 -5.86
CA TYR A 505 -25.59 -20.49 -5.87
C TYR A 505 -25.13 -19.73 -7.10
N ASP A 506 -25.98 -18.87 -7.62
CA ASP A 506 -25.65 -17.81 -8.58
C ASP A 506 -25.98 -16.44 -7.99
N GLN A 507 -25.81 -15.37 -8.78
CA GLN A 507 -26.07 -14.00 -8.35
C GLN A 507 -27.50 -13.71 -7.86
N THR A 508 -28.48 -14.58 -8.14
CA THR A 508 -29.89 -14.38 -7.77
C THR A 508 -30.27 -14.99 -6.43
N ASP A 509 -29.57 -16.04 -6.00
CA ASP A 509 -29.89 -16.80 -4.79
C ASP A 509 -28.72 -16.95 -3.82
N ALA A 510 -27.52 -16.48 -4.19
CA ALA A 510 -26.38 -16.41 -3.31
C ALA A 510 -26.66 -15.49 -2.10
N PRO A 511 -26.26 -15.89 -0.87
CA PRO A 511 -26.42 -15.09 0.34
C PRO A 511 -25.40 -13.94 0.38
N VAL A 512 -25.53 -12.99 -0.54
CA VAL A 512 -24.69 -11.79 -0.61
C VAL A 512 -25.37 -10.65 0.13
N ASN A 513 -24.68 -10.10 1.12
CA ASN A 513 -25.08 -8.88 1.83
C ASN A 513 -23.87 -7.96 2.00
N ASP A 514 -24.04 -6.67 1.69
CA ASP A 514 -23.00 -5.64 1.77
C ASP A 514 -21.69 -6.04 1.07
N GLY A 515 -21.80 -6.70 -0.09
CA GLY A 515 -20.67 -7.19 -0.89
C GLY A 515 -20.01 -8.48 -0.37
N TRP A 516 -20.47 -9.01 0.76
CA TRP A 516 -20.00 -10.28 1.33
C TRP A 516 -20.92 -11.42 0.96
N LEU A 517 -20.41 -12.43 0.27
CA LEU A 517 -21.04 -13.75 0.19
C LEU A 517 -20.80 -14.49 1.51
N ARG A 518 -21.85 -14.78 2.27
CA ARG A 518 -21.75 -15.38 3.61
C ARG A 518 -22.27 -16.81 3.64
N LEU A 519 -21.37 -17.76 3.90
CA LEU A 519 -21.67 -19.19 3.98
C LEU A 519 -21.55 -19.66 5.43
N GLU A 520 -22.68 -19.73 6.15
CA GLU A 520 -22.73 -20.23 7.53
C GLU A 520 -23.06 -21.72 7.56
N ARG A 521 -22.14 -22.54 8.09
CA ARG A 521 -22.30 -24.00 8.18
C ARG A 521 -21.55 -24.54 9.39
N THR A 522 -21.93 -25.75 9.82
CA THR A 522 -21.01 -26.61 10.59
C THR A 522 -20.10 -27.29 9.57
N TRP A 523 -18.88 -26.79 9.46
CA TRP A 523 -17.91 -27.26 8.48
C TRP A 523 -17.23 -28.54 8.98
N ALA A 524 -16.86 -29.41 8.04
CA ALA A 524 -15.96 -30.52 8.27
C ALA A 524 -14.61 -30.27 7.56
N PRO A 525 -13.50 -30.84 8.05
CA PRO A 525 -12.28 -30.91 7.26
C PRO A 525 -12.57 -31.50 5.87
N ASP A 526 -11.88 -30.98 4.86
CA ASP A 526 -12.04 -31.29 3.43
C ASP A 526 -13.35 -30.78 2.79
N ASP A 527 -14.21 -30.06 3.52
CA ASP A 527 -15.32 -29.32 2.88
C ASP A 527 -14.75 -28.28 1.90
N GLU A 528 -15.40 -28.20 0.73
CA GLU A 528 -14.93 -27.36 -0.37
C GLU A 528 -15.96 -26.28 -0.76
N VAL A 529 -15.44 -25.08 -0.98
CA VAL A 529 -16.13 -23.97 -1.63
C VAL A 529 -15.38 -23.58 -2.88
N VAL A 530 -16.07 -23.53 -4.02
CA VAL A 530 -15.51 -23.00 -5.27
C VAL A 530 -16.30 -21.77 -5.67
N LEU A 531 -15.62 -20.62 -5.66
CA LEU A 531 -16.14 -19.35 -6.18
C LEU A 531 -15.59 -19.15 -7.59
N GLU A 532 -16.47 -18.90 -8.56
CA GLU A 532 -16.14 -18.57 -9.94
C GLU A 532 -16.56 -17.13 -10.22
N LEU A 533 -15.59 -16.23 -10.35
CA LEU A 533 -15.82 -14.82 -10.72
C LEU A 533 -15.70 -14.62 -12.24
N GLY A 534 -16.66 -13.93 -12.85
CA GLY A 534 -16.62 -13.58 -14.28
C GLY A 534 -15.55 -12.53 -14.58
N LEU A 535 -14.42 -12.94 -15.19
CA LEU A 535 -13.32 -12.05 -15.59
C LEU A 535 -13.46 -11.52 -17.02
N GLU A 536 -14.67 -11.13 -17.43
CA GLU A 536 -14.88 -10.60 -18.78
C GLU A 536 -14.14 -9.27 -18.96
N PRO A 537 -13.44 -9.06 -20.10
CA PRO A 537 -12.86 -7.77 -20.41
C PRO A 537 -13.97 -6.75 -20.68
N ARG A 538 -13.81 -5.54 -20.15
CA ARG A 538 -14.81 -4.46 -20.23
C ARG A 538 -14.18 -3.14 -20.63
N LEU A 539 -15.00 -2.28 -21.22
CA LEU A 539 -14.68 -0.87 -21.44
C LEU A 539 -15.26 -0.04 -20.30
N THR A 540 -14.43 0.79 -19.67
CA THR A 540 -14.80 1.64 -18.53
C THR A 540 -14.69 3.11 -18.94
N ALA A 541 -15.75 3.87 -18.72
CA ALA A 541 -15.78 5.31 -18.93
C ALA A 541 -15.61 6.05 -17.59
N ALA A 542 -14.97 7.22 -17.62
CA ALA A 542 -14.91 8.09 -16.45
C ALA A 542 -16.22 8.88 -16.24
N ASP A 543 -16.37 9.46 -15.05
CA ASP A 543 -17.39 10.49 -14.82
C ASP A 543 -17.21 11.64 -15.84
N PRO A 544 -18.29 12.17 -16.46
CA PRO A 544 -18.22 13.18 -17.51
C PRO A 544 -17.62 14.53 -17.07
N ARG A 545 -17.42 14.74 -15.76
CA ARG A 545 -16.71 15.90 -15.21
C ARG A 545 -15.19 15.76 -15.26
N VAL A 546 -14.66 14.54 -15.44
CA VAL A 546 -13.23 14.30 -15.64
C VAL A 546 -12.85 14.71 -17.06
N ASP A 547 -12.56 15.99 -17.24
CA ASP A 547 -12.38 16.58 -18.57
C ASP A 547 -11.19 15.99 -19.35
N ALA A 548 -10.12 15.62 -18.63
CA ALA A 548 -8.87 15.09 -19.19
C ALA A 548 -9.02 13.79 -20.00
N VAL A 549 -10.15 13.07 -19.85
CA VAL A 549 -10.44 11.79 -20.53
C VAL A 549 -11.77 11.82 -21.26
N ARG A 550 -12.32 13.01 -21.55
CA ARG A 550 -13.57 13.14 -22.29
C ARG A 550 -13.45 12.46 -23.66
N GLY A 551 -14.41 11.60 -23.98
CA GLY A 551 -14.40 10.84 -25.24
C GLY A 551 -13.42 9.66 -25.26
N CYS A 552 -12.84 9.29 -24.10
CA CYS A 552 -12.00 8.12 -23.96
C CYS A 552 -12.67 7.02 -23.13
N VAL A 553 -12.18 5.78 -23.30
CA VAL A 553 -12.49 4.63 -22.46
C VAL A 553 -11.20 3.93 -22.04
N ALA A 554 -11.20 3.27 -20.90
CA ALA A 554 -10.13 2.38 -20.47
C ALA A 554 -10.55 0.91 -20.64
N ILE A 555 -9.58 0.02 -20.85
CA ILE A 555 -9.82 -1.43 -20.85
C ILE A 555 -9.52 -1.96 -19.45
N GLU A 556 -10.44 -2.75 -18.89
CA GLU A 556 -10.22 -3.48 -17.65
C GLU A 556 -10.57 -4.97 -17.82
N ARG A 557 -9.92 -5.85 -17.06
CA ARG A 557 -10.32 -7.26 -16.92
C ARG A 557 -10.11 -7.71 -15.49
N GLY A 558 -11.18 -8.11 -14.82
CA GLY A 558 -11.13 -8.36 -13.38
C GLY A 558 -10.66 -7.10 -12.64
N PRO A 559 -9.65 -7.21 -11.74
CA PRO A 559 -9.08 -6.07 -11.02
C PRO A 559 -8.02 -5.29 -11.82
N LEU A 560 -7.61 -5.79 -12.99
CA LEU A 560 -6.52 -5.21 -13.78
C LEU A 560 -7.03 -4.13 -14.72
N VAL A 561 -6.42 -2.96 -14.65
CA VAL A 561 -6.45 -1.91 -15.68
C VAL A 561 -5.41 -2.27 -16.73
N TYR A 562 -5.73 -2.00 -18.00
CA TYR A 562 -4.85 -2.29 -19.14
C TYR A 562 -4.34 -1.00 -19.79
N CYS A 563 -3.19 -1.09 -20.47
CA CYS A 563 -2.61 -0.03 -21.28
C CYS A 563 -2.10 -0.56 -22.62
N LEU A 564 -1.96 0.34 -23.60
CA LEU A 564 -1.19 0.08 -24.82
C LEU A 564 0.24 0.57 -24.62
N GLU A 565 1.23 -0.17 -25.13
CA GLU A 565 2.62 0.27 -25.26
C GLU A 565 3.01 0.36 -26.73
N GLN A 566 3.88 1.33 -27.08
CA GLN A 566 4.36 1.54 -28.44
C GLN A 566 5.01 0.28 -29.05
N VAL A 567 5.70 -0.52 -28.23
CA VAL A 567 6.42 -1.73 -28.66
C VAL A 567 5.48 -2.78 -29.28
N ASP A 568 4.19 -2.77 -28.93
CA ASP A 568 3.19 -3.69 -29.49
C ASP A 568 2.49 -3.15 -30.75
N HIS A 569 2.73 -1.87 -31.11
CA HIS A 569 1.99 -1.16 -32.16
C HIS A 569 2.94 -0.51 -33.19
N PRO A 570 3.63 -1.31 -34.04
CA PRO A 570 4.57 -0.77 -35.02
C PRO A 570 3.90 0.16 -36.04
N GLY A 571 4.70 1.02 -36.66
CA GLY A 571 4.26 1.95 -37.71
C GLY A 571 3.79 3.32 -37.25
N GLY A 572 4.00 3.66 -35.97
CA GLY A 572 3.65 4.97 -35.40
C GLY A 572 3.86 4.97 -33.90
N GLY A 573 3.37 6.02 -33.26
CA GLY A 573 3.20 6.05 -31.80
C GLY A 573 1.75 5.74 -31.41
N LEU A 574 1.34 6.19 -30.22
CA LEU A 574 -0.01 5.94 -29.68
C LEU A 574 -0.95 7.15 -29.79
N ASP A 575 -0.45 8.31 -30.22
CA ASP A 575 -1.24 9.54 -30.25
C ASP A 575 -2.35 9.54 -31.31
N ASP A 576 -2.22 8.69 -32.34
CA ASP A 576 -3.15 8.56 -33.46
C ASP A 576 -4.07 7.33 -33.38
N ILE A 577 -4.01 6.56 -32.29
CA ILE A 577 -4.84 5.37 -32.10
C ILE A 577 -6.23 5.75 -31.56
N VAL A 578 -7.25 5.13 -32.15
CA VAL A 578 -8.65 5.20 -31.71
C VAL A 578 -9.19 3.80 -31.52
N LEU A 579 -9.91 3.56 -30.43
CA LEU A 579 -10.57 2.29 -30.14
C LEU A 579 -11.97 2.22 -30.78
N ASP A 580 -12.31 1.08 -31.38
CA ASP A 580 -13.65 0.78 -31.90
C ASP A 580 -14.50 0.13 -30.79
N THR A 581 -15.42 0.91 -30.22
CA THR A 581 -16.30 0.45 -29.13
C THR A 581 -17.43 -0.48 -29.61
N GLY A 582 -17.66 -0.57 -30.92
CA GLY A 582 -18.68 -1.43 -31.52
C GLY A 582 -18.21 -2.88 -31.72
N ARG A 583 -16.95 -3.19 -31.42
CA ARG A 583 -16.36 -4.51 -31.58
C ARG A 583 -16.06 -5.16 -30.21
N PRO A 584 -16.27 -6.47 -30.07
CA PRO A 584 -16.02 -7.16 -28.81
C PRO A 584 -14.51 -7.17 -28.49
N LEU A 585 -14.20 -7.18 -27.20
CA LEU A 585 -12.86 -7.44 -26.69
C LEU A 585 -12.57 -8.94 -26.68
N ALA A 586 -11.33 -9.31 -26.95
CA ALA A 586 -10.86 -10.70 -26.87
C ALA A 586 -9.72 -10.83 -25.87
N VAL A 587 -9.57 -12.02 -25.28
CA VAL A 587 -8.54 -12.30 -24.28
C VAL A 587 -7.55 -13.32 -24.83
N LYS A 588 -6.25 -13.10 -24.58
CA LYS A 588 -5.19 -14.04 -24.98
C LYS A 588 -4.15 -14.19 -23.87
N HIS A 589 -4.02 -15.40 -23.34
CA HIS A 589 -2.94 -15.69 -22.38
C HIS A 589 -1.59 -15.85 -23.10
N ARG A 590 -0.55 -15.23 -22.54
CA ARG A 590 0.81 -15.13 -23.11
C ARG A 590 1.84 -15.50 -22.02
N PRO A 591 2.13 -16.80 -21.82
CA PRO A 591 3.06 -17.26 -20.79
C PRO A 591 4.51 -16.79 -21.03
N ASP A 592 4.85 -16.45 -22.27
CA ASP A 592 6.16 -16.00 -22.73
C ASP A 592 6.39 -14.48 -22.59
N LEU A 593 5.35 -13.72 -22.26
CA LEU A 593 5.39 -12.25 -22.19
C LEU A 593 5.30 -11.79 -20.73
N LEU A 594 6.25 -10.94 -20.30
CA LEU A 594 6.18 -10.21 -19.02
C LEU A 594 5.95 -11.12 -17.79
N GLY A 595 6.58 -12.30 -17.77
CA GLY A 595 6.43 -13.27 -16.69
C GLY A 595 5.10 -14.02 -16.69
N GLY A 596 4.40 -14.04 -17.83
CA GLY A 596 3.13 -14.73 -18.01
C GLY A 596 1.94 -13.81 -17.71
N VAL A 597 1.45 -13.13 -18.75
CA VAL A 597 0.32 -12.20 -18.64
C VAL A 597 -0.83 -12.59 -19.55
N THR A 598 -2.02 -12.11 -19.21
CA THR A 598 -3.19 -12.19 -20.09
C THR A 598 -3.40 -10.85 -20.77
N THR A 599 -3.25 -10.79 -22.09
CA THR A 599 -3.48 -9.57 -22.90
C THR A 599 -4.96 -9.45 -23.29
N VAL A 600 -5.43 -8.21 -23.47
CA VAL A 600 -6.73 -7.93 -24.08
C VAL A 600 -6.50 -7.38 -25.47
N VAL A 601 -7.16 -7.97 -26.46
CA VAL A 601 -7.11 -7.57 -27.86
C VAL A 601 -8.39 -6.81 -28.19
N ALA A 602 -8.25 -5.62 -28.76
CA ALA A 602 -9.37 -4.79 -29.22
C ALA A 602 -9.22 -4.43 -30.69
N ALA A 603 -10.33 -4.14 -31.36
CA ALA A 603 -10.29 -3.51 -32.67
C ALA A 603 -10.15 -2.00 -32.49
N GLY A 604 -9.37 -1.38 -33.37
CA GLY A 604 -9.24 0.05 -33.45
C GLY A 604 -8.78 0.49 -34.82
N TYR A 605 -8.42 1.74 -34.92
CA TYR A 605 -7.91 2.32 -36.14
C TYR A 605 -6.78 3.29 -35.84
N ARG A 606 -5.84 3.40 -36.78
CA ARG A 606 -4.88 4.50 -36.80
C ARG A 606 -5.47 5.64 -37.60
N ARG A 607 -5.75 6.74 -36.93
CA ARG A 607 -6.28 7.97 -37.54
C ARG A 607 -5.14 8.70 -38.24
N LYS A 608 -5.29 8.93 -39.54
CA LYS A 608 -4.26 9.68 -40.27
C LYS A 608 -4.24 11.15 -39.81
N ILE A 609 -3.13 11.56 -39.18
CA ILE A 609 -2.92 12.96 -38.77
C ILE A 609 -2.84 13.85 -40.02
N PRO A 610 -3.75 14.81 -40.22
CA PRO A 610 -3.70 15.70 -41.37
C PRO A 610 -2.47 16.63 -41.31
N ASP A 611 -1.87 16.93 -42.46
CA ASP A 611 -0.80 17.93 -42.56
C ASP A 611 -1.38 19.33 -42.32
N ALA A 612 -1.18 19.87 -41.11
CA ALA A 612 -1.69 21.19 -40.74
C ALA A 612 -0.81 22.36 -41.23
N GLY A 613 0.27 22.10 -41.97
CA GLY A 613 1.22 23.13 -42.33
C GLY A 613 1.89 23.74 -41.08
N TRP A 614 2.17 25.05 -41.11
CA TRP A 614 2.83 25.74 -39.99
C TRP A 614 1.90 26.01 -38.80
N TRP A 615 0.58 26.03 -39.01
CA TRP A 615 -0.42 26.38 -38.00
C TRP A 615 -1.34 25.19 -37.71
N PRO A 616 -1.30 24.59 -36.50
CA PRO A 616 -1.90 23.30 -36.24
C PRO A 616 -3.43 23.31 -36.04
N TYR A 617 -4.09 24.46 -36.11
CA TYR A 617 -5.53 24.60 -35.84
C TYR A 617 -6.33 24.87 -37.13
N ARG A 618 -7.49 24.22 -37.27
CA ARG A 618 -8.40 24.33 -38.43
C ARG A 618 -9.82 24.73 -37.97
N SER A 619 -10.66 25.22 -38.89
CA SER A 619 -12.06 25.50 -38.58
C SER A 619 -12.82 24.20 -38.27
N ALA A 620 -13.71 24.21 -37.29
CA ALA A 620 -14.61 23.07 -37.03
C ALA A 620 -15.62 22.83 -38.19
N GLU A 621 -15.80 23.84 -39.05
CA GLU A 621 -16.68 23.77 -40.22
C GLU A 621 -15.96 23.20 -41.46
N THR A 622 -14.65 22.94 -41.38
CA THR A 622 -13.90 22.37 -42.50
C THR A 622 -14.33 20.91 -42.69
N THR A 623 -15.09 20.63 -43.76
CA THR A 623 -15.65 19.30 -44.07
C THR A 623 -14.74 18.46 -44.96
N ASP A 624 -13.42 18.65 -44.92
CA ASP A 624 -12.51 17.76 -45.63
C ASP A 624 -12.79 16.34 -45.13
N ALA A 625 -13.17 15.45 -46.04
CA ALA A 625 -13.42 14.06 -45.68
C ALA A 625 -12.14 13.54 -45.01
N PRO A 626 -12.19 13.08 -43.75
CA PRO A 626 -11.02 12.53 -43.11
C PRO A 626 -10.48 11.40 -44.00
N PRO A 627 -9.15 11.27 -44.14
CA PRO A 627 -8.58 10.11 -44.82
C PRO A 627 -9.16 8.84 -44.20
N ALA A 628 -9.32 7.79 -45.00
CA ALA A 628 -9.78 6.51 -44.46
C ALA A 628 -8.82 6.06 -43.35
N ASP A 629 -9.38 5.80 -42.16
CA ASP A 629 -8.60 5.28 -41.04
C ASP A 629 -8.09 3.87 -41.39
N GLU A 630 -6.88 3.55 -40.96
CA GLU A 630 -6.28 2.23 -41.19
C GLU A 630 -6.66 1.30 -40.04
N PRO A 631 -7.38 0.19 -40.28
CA PRO A 631 -7.73 -0.76 -39.22
C PRO A 631 -6.47 -1.31 -38.53
N LEU A 632 -6.54 -1.39 -37.21
CA LEU A 632 -5.43 -1.83 -36.37
C LEU A 632 -5.97 -2.75 -35.27
N GLU A 633 -5.26 -3.86 -35.04
CA GLU A 633 -5.46 -4.67 -33.84
C GLU A 633 -4.68 -4.01 -32.69
N LEU A 634 -5.38 -3.70 -31.60
CA LEU A 634 -4.82 -3.11 -30.40
C LEU A 634 -4.52 -4.22 -29.38
N THR A 635 -3.26 -4.38 -29.01
CA THR A 635 -2.86 -5.32 -27.95
C THR A 635 -2.61 -4.57 -26.66
N ALA A 636 -3.50 -4.75 -25.69
CA ALA A 636 -3.37 -4.16 -24.37
C ALA A 636 -2.75 -5.16 -23.38
N ILE A 637 -1.81 -4.68 -22.59
CA ILE A 637 -1.17 -5.42 -21.48
C ILE A 637 -1.65 -4.85 -20.13
N PRO A 638 -1.54 -5.60 -19.01
CA PRO A 638 -1.83 -5.06 -17.70
C PRO A 638 -0.98 -3.84 -17.38
N TYR A 639 -1.60 -2.78 -16.86
CA TYR A 639 -0.96 -1.50 -16.58
C TYR A 639 0.30 -1.68 -15.76
N TYR A 640 0.26 -2.46 -14.66
CA TYR A 640 1.43 -2.65 -13.80
C TYR A 640 2.68 -3.16 -14.55
N ALA A 641 2.51 -3.86 -15.68
CA ALA A 641 3.59 -4.52 -16.39
C ALA A 641 4.28 -3.62 -17.44
N TRP A 642 3.75 -2.42 -17.69
CA TRP A 642 4.35 -1.44 -18.60
C TRP A 642 5.79 -1.09 -18.20
N ALA A 643 6.59 -0.54 -19.12
CA ALA A 643 7.98 -0.10 -18.91
C ALA A 643 8.93 -1.20 -18.38
N ASN A 644 8.67 -2.47 -18.72
CA ASN A 644 9.58 -3.61 -18.51
C ASN A 644 10.21 -4.10 -19.83
N ARG A 645 9.95 -3.40 -20.94
CA ARG A 645 10.42 -3.73 -22.29
C ARG A 645 11.14 -2.53 -22.89
N GLN A 646 11.08 -2.36 -24.22
CA GLN A 646 11.65 -1.22 -24.90
C GLN A 646 10.92 0.08 -24.51
N ASP A 647 11.69 1.15 -24.29
CA ASP A 647 11.16 2.50 -24.06
C ASP A 647 10.24 2.94 -25.22
N GLY A 648 9.13 3.58 -24.86
CA GLY A 648 8.18 4.13 -25.82
C GLY A 648 6.98 4.77 -25.14
N SER A 649 6.05 5.26 -25.96
CA SER A 649 4.78 5.79 -25.45
C SER A 649 3.91 4.70 -24.82
N MET A 650 3.05 5.13 -23.90
CA MET A 650 2.09 4.31 -23.18
C MET A 650 0.79 5.08 -22.99
N ARG A 651 -0.38 4.42 -23.06
CA ARG A 651 -1.65 5.08 -22.73
C ARG A 651 -2.68 4.11 -22.15
N VAL A 652 -3.36 4.52 -21.08
CA VAL A 652 -4.49 3.80 -20.45
C VAL A 652 -5.83 4.22 -21.07
N TRP A 653 -6.09 5.53 -21.14
CA TRP A 653 -7.34 6.06 -21.69
C TRP A 653 -7.28 6.18 -23.21
N LEU A 654 -8.10 5.40 -23.90
CA LEU A 654 -8.09 5.27 -25.35
C LEU A 654 -9.19 6.16 -25.95
N PRO A 655 -8.86 7.09 -26.85
CA PRO A 655 -9.86 7.87 -27.57
C PRO A 655 -10.83 6.95 -28.31
N THR A 656 -12.09 7.34 -28.34
CA THR A 656 -13.15 6.65 -29.08
C THR A 656 -13.62 7.49 -30.27
N SER A 657 -14.22 6.84 -31.26
CA SER A 657 -14.72 7.46 -32.49
C SER A 657 -16.03 8.19 -32.31
#